data_AF-A0A5J4S8J4-F1
#
_entry.id   AF-A0A5J4S8J4-F1
#
_cell.length_a   1.000
_cell.length_b   1.000
_cell.length_c   1.000
_cell.angle_alpha   90.00
_cell.angle_beta   90.00
_cell.angle_gamma   90.00
#
_symmetry.space_group_name_H-M   'P 1'
#
loop_
_entity.id
_entity.type
_entity.pdbx_description
1 polymer ?
#
loop_
_entity_poly.entity_id
_entity_poly.type
_entity_poly.pdbx_seq_one_letter_code
_entity_poly.pdbx_strand_id
1 'polypeptide(L)'
;MRKIGGWGNTGFLPFLRGAYLPKKWIKAIPITGIFAMFLFLSLAGCDKEIDEHYKRPDWLESPVYDILQAKGNFKMFLSCVDKTLYSQVLKGSGNYTVFTPNDEAFGRFLSEKGYSSVDDIPLTELNKIVGYSLVYNKYETEHLGDAQISGQWNVGSSIKKRTSYYKTIYKEEVNGKEEWVIDYATEGSGIRTPYKYIPIFTDTYFSTNRLDASDYNIFYPQKEYSGLNVLDGSILNKDIYAENGIIHEVNSVLYPLENLDELLKKPENSSFKNYLEYKIDGTALFVSYQEDKTLTETYKKVYPDENITSLYTKQYITLPYSPNVEAYQGKNSGNTEQDGYTMFIPNNSAVDNFVSGKLLKYATSFNELPTDVLTYFLSAHMADGMVWPSNFERAQNTNGEFLNGKGDSGLSFAESGMLAKTMASNGIMYNIDHVIKSKYFETVYSEILLNPDYSLLNAALNNFYKNSLLDDLMKSPITGYVEENVIILIPSNELLKEDFSYNDISLAFSFADGATHGTINAEDRLKRLIRMCIFKRIENDEVHTAIKDFEGSPALGYDGYGYAVNDYGDMIRFKDGQIQAVGNILDDDVVTAIEVATLNNGKVFAIDKLLQFSPRVTKSASNEGWEDQKLYTFIDSYVKQNPDAQVFKNYLDKTIYTATDGSIAGISTSGFYTILIPTNDVMQKAQQDGYLPALSYVEGLQPDSLTKATNFINSCFLSGTVVSDDGVARIMPGNYEKINLGTVYKVNEAALDLIAEKTTIEVSKKSNGNLVFTPKNIELGLTVQVEGITGGNSSVNVVRGIDKSNYMGPRAVIHQIDNYYVFKVNLPK
;
A
#
# COMPACT_ATOMS: atom_id res chain seq x y z
N MET A 1 -15.37 -36.95 35.98
CA MET A 1 -14.29 -37.70 36.65
C MET A 1 -12.95 -37.29 36.03
N ARG A 2 -11.85 -37.25 36.80
CA ARG A 2 -10.42 -37.01 36.41
C ARG A 2 -10.16 -35.98 35.27
N LYS A 3 -9.75 -34.73 35.52
CA LYS A 3 -8.44 -34.22 36.02
C LYS A 3 -7.20 -34.68 35.26
N ILE A 4 -6.79 -33.89 34.26
CA ILE A 4 -5.43 -33.37 33.93
C ILE A 4 -5.67 -31.97 33.31
N GLY A 5 -4.87 -30.90 33.47
CA GLY A 5 -3.72 -30.70 34.39
C GLY A 5 -2.80 -29.51 34.07
N GLY A 6 -3.22 -28.50 33.28
CA GLY A 6 -2.32 -27.50 32.67
C GLY A 6 -1.99 -26.25 33.51
N TRP A 7 -0.71 -25.88 33.50
CA TRP A 7 -0.09 -24.59 33.89
C TRP A 7 0.98 -24.32 32.82
N GLY A 8 1.26 -23.12 32.31
CA GLY A 8 0.99 -21.79 32.84
C GLY A 8 2.32 -21.16 33.28
N ASN A 9 2.99 -20.41 32.39
CA ASN A 9 4.14 -19.60 32.78
C ASN A 9 4.36 -18.41 31.83
N THR A 10 4.28 -17.20 32.39
CA THR A 10 4.54 -15.91 31.74
C THR A 10 5.99 -15.48 31.98
N GLY A 11 6.73 -15.13 30.92
CA GLY A 11 8.10 -14.62 31.03
C GLY A 11 8.15 -13.09 31.19
N PHE A 12 8.76 -12.62 32.28
CA PHE A 12 9.04 -11.21 32.56
C PHE A 12 10.54 -10.90 32.35
N LEU A 13 10.89 -9.63 32.07
CA LEU A 13 12.28 -9.16 31.99
C LEU A 13 13.05 -9.39 33.32
N PRO A 14 14.40 -9.32 33.29
CA PRO A 14 14.99 -8.17 33.98
C PRO A 14 16.22 -7.53 33.32
N PHE A 15 16.36 -6.22 33.59
CA PHE A 15 17.59 -5.43 33.49
C PHE A 15 18.74 -6.02 34.33
N LEU A 16 19.99 -5.77 33.91
CA LEU A 16 21.16 -5.83 34.79
C LEU A 16 21.91 -4.49 34.79
N ARG A 17 21.88 -3.78 35.93
CA ARG A 17 22.86 -2.74 36.29
C ARG A 17 23.95 -3.37 37.14
N GLY A 18 25.20 -3.00 36.89
CA GLY A 18 26.35 -3.49 37.66
C GLY A 18 26.49 -2.83 39.04
N ALA A 19 27.21 -3.51 39.94
CA ALA A 19 27.69 -2.95 41.21
C ALA A 19 29.14 -3.40 41.46
N TYR A 20 30.02 -2.45 41.76
CA TYR A 20 31.43 -2.67 42.13
C TYR A 20 31.58 -3.07 43.60
N LEU A 21 32.51 -3.99 43.92
CA LEU A 21 33.13 -4.10 45.25
C LEU A 21 34.64 -4.45 45.16
N PRO A 22 35.48 -4.10 46.16
CA PRO A 22 36.92 -3.88 45.96
C PRO A 22 37.88 -4.92 46.59
N LYS A 23 39.18 -4.82 46.22
CA LYS A 23 40.31 -5.64 46.71
C LYS A 23 40.70 -5.37 48.18
N LYS A 24 41.13 -6.40 48.94
CA LYS A 24 42.54 -6.64 49.36
C LYS A 24 42.70 -7.66 50.53
N TRP A 25 43.92 -8.22 50.60
CA TRP A 25 44.66 -8.83 51.74
C TRP A 25 44.67 -10.35 51.93
N ILE A 26 45.91 -10.87 52.04
CA ILE A 26 46.34 -12.25 52.26
C ILE A 26 47.31 -12.26 53.47
N LYS A 27 47.19 -13.27 54.36
CA LYS A 27 48.28 -13.89 55.15
C LYS A 27 47.81 -15.35 55.44
N ALA A 28 48.42 -16.45 54.96
CA ALA A 28 49.80 -16.95 54.97
C ALA A 28 50.18 -17.78 56.22
N ILE A 29 50.98 -18.86 55.95
CA ILE A 29 51.91 -19.66 56.81
C ILE A 29 51.46 -21.13 57.04
N PRO A 30 52.33 -22.18 56.87
CA PRO A 30 53.41 -22.40 55.89
C PRO A 30 53.47 -23.87 55.36
N ILE A 31 54.48 -24.22 54.55
CA ILE A 31 55.48 -25.27 54.84
C ILE A 31 56.61 -25.15 53.81
N THR A 32 57.85 -25.25 54.30
CA THR A 32 59.10 -25.03 53.55
C THR A 32 59.77 -26.35 53.17
N GLY A 33 60.46 -26.37 52.03
CA GLY A 33 61.59 -27.28 51.80
C GLY A 33 61.44 -28.23 50.61
N ILE A 34 61.74 -27.72 49.41
CA ILE A 34 62.57 -28.31 48.33
C ILE A 34 62.61 -27.25 47.23
N PHE A 35 63.60 -26.37 47.32
CA PHE A 35 63.97 -25.37 46.32
C PHE A 35 65.48 -25.12 46.47
N ALA A 36 66.14 -24.65 45.42
CA ALA A 36 67.56 -24.26 45.41
C ALA A 36 68.64 -25.37 45.41
N MET A 37 68.46 -26.47 44.66
CA MET A 37 69.60 -27.27 44.18
C MET A 37 69.42 -27.91 42.79
N PHE A 38 68.80 -27.20 41.84
CA PHE A 38 68.89 -27.53 40.40
C PHE A 38 68.77 -26.28 39.50
N LEU A 39 69.24 -25.13 40.00
CA LEU A 39 69.53 -23.95 39.18
C LEU A 39 71.07 -23.88 39.03
N PHE A 40 71.56 -23.61 37.82
CA PHE A 40 72.97 -23.65 37.38
C PHE A 40 73.59 -25.04 37.17
N LEU A 41 73.41 -25.59 35.96
CA LEU A 41 74.51 -26.13 35.12
C LEU A 41 74.03 -26.52 33.70
N SER A 42 73.92 -25.54 32.80
CA SER A 42 74.13 -25.72 31.34
C SER A 42 73.89 -24.41 30.57
N LEU A 43 74.98 -23.76 30.15
CA LEU A 43 74.97 -22.82 29.02
C LEU A 43 75.44 -23.57 27.76
N ALA A 44 75.06 -23.04 26.59
CA ALA A 44 75.49 -23.42 25.22
C ALA A 44 74.77 -24.60 24.52
N GLY A 45 74.33 -24.35 23.28
CA GLY A 45 73.87 -25.35 22.31
C GLY A 45 72.49 -25.05 21.71
N CYS A 46 72.45 -24.64 20.43
CA CYS A 46 71.21 -24.72 19.63
C CYS A 46 71.10 -26.13 19.03
N ASP A 47 69.92 -26.73 19.10
CA ASP A 47 69.09 -26.84 17.89
C ASP A 47 67.60 -26.96 18.26
N LYS A 48 66.71 -26.45 17.40
CA LYS A 48 65.25 -26.54 17.61
C LYS A 48 64.71 -27.73 16.82
N GLU A 49 64.79 -28.92 17.40
CA GLU A 49 63.92 -30.01 16.94
C GLU A 49 62.46 -29.65 17.28
N ILE A 50 61.66 -29.46 16.23
CA ILE A 50 60.20 -29.37 16.35
C ILE A 50 59.72 -30.80 16.64
N ASP A 51 59.15 -30.99 17.83
CA ASP A 51 58.56 -32.25 18.30
C ASP A 51 57.61 -32.82 17.23
N GLU A 52 57.70 -34.13 16.97
CA GLU A 52 57.00 -34.80 15.86
C GLU A 52 55.49 -34.65 15.94
N HIS A 53 54.94 -34.42 17.13
CA HIS A 53 53.52 -34.10 17.34
C HIS A 53 53.06 -32.76 16.74
N TYR A 54 53.98 -31.89 16.31
CA TYR A 54 53.69 -30.62 15.63
C TYR A 54 54.16 -30.59 14.17
N LYS A 55 54.59 -31.71 13.59
CA LYS A 55 54.82 -31.79 12.14
C LYS A 55 53.48 -31.61 11.41
N ARG A 56 53.46 -30.74 10.38
CA ARG A 56 52.30 -30.57 9.50
C ARG A 56 51.92 -31.96 8.92
N PRO A 57 50.67 -32.42 9.05
CA PRO A 57 50.31 -33.74 8.56
C PRO A 57 50.32 -33.81 7.02
N ASP A 58 50.84 -34.90 6.45
CA ASP A 58 50.94 -35.07 4.99
C ASP A 58 49.58 -35.13 4.27
N TRP A 59 48.48 -35.31 5.02
CA TRP A 59 47.10 -35.29 4.49
C TRP A 59 46.47 -33.89 4.48
N LEU A 60 47.13 -32.89 5.07
CA LEU A 60 46.63 -31.52 5.13
C LEU A 60 47.09 -30.75 3.89
N GLU A 61 46.13 -30.33 3.06
CA GLU A 61 46.38 -29.48 1.89
C GLU A 61 47.20 -28.23 2.22
N SER A 62 47.82 -27.60 1.22
CA SER A 62 48.60 -26.38 1.44
C SER A 62 47.69 -25.14 1.55
N PRO A 63 48.15 -24.05 2.20
CA PRO A 63 47.43 -22.78 2.20
C PRO A 63 47.17 -22.26 0.78
N VAL A 64 46.11 -21.45 0.63
CA VAL A 64 45.67 -20.90 -0.67
C VAL A 64 46.83 -20.31 -1.46
N TYR A 65 47.67 -19.50 -0.80
CA TYR A 65 48.81 -18.86 -1.45
C TYR A 65 49.77 -19.85 -2.13
N ASP A 66 50.11 -20.96 -1.46
CA ASP A 66 51.05 -21.95 -1.95
C ASP A 66 50.46 -22.77 -3.10
N ILE A 67 49.16 -23.07 -3.05
CA ILE A 67 48.45 -23.77 -4.14
C ILE A 67 48.38 -22.91 -5.40
N LEU A 68 48.05 -21.62 -5.25
CA LEU A 68 48.06 -20.67 -6.36
C LEU A 68 49.47 -20.52 -6.96
N GLN A 69 50.51 -20.45 -6.11
CA GLN A 69 51.90 -20.39 -6.54
C GLN A 69 52.31 -21.65 -7.32
N ALA A 70 51.95 -22.83 -6.84
CA ALA A 70 52.25 -24.11 -7.48
C ALA A 70 51.54 -24.30 -8.84
N LYS A 71 50.32 -23.77 -8.99
CA LYS A 71 49.59 -23.78 -10.28
C LYS A 71 50.20 -22.82 -11.31
N GLY A 72 50.75 -21.68 -10.86
CA GLY A 72 51.62 -20.82 -11.68
C GLY A 72 50.94 -19.95 -12.74
N ASN A 73 49.61 -19.98 -12.85
CA ASN A 73 48.76 -19.12 -13.70
C ASN A 73 48.10 -17.96 -12.93
N PHE A 74 48.59 -17.64 -11.73
CA PHE A 74 48.05 -16.62 -10.81
C PHE A 74 49.12 -15.62 -10.33
N LYS A 75 50.21 -15.44 -11.10
CA LYS A 75 51.37 -14.63 -10.68
C LYS A 75 51.02 -13.17 -10.44
N MET A 76 50.16 -12.60 -11.28
CA MET A 76 49.69 -11.22 -11.16
C MET A 76 48.82 -11.04 -9.91
N PHE A 77 47.89 -11.96 -9.64
CA PHE A 77 47.10 -11.95 -8.40
C PHE A 77 47.98 -12.06 -7.15
N LEU A 78 48.95 -12.98 -7.13
CA LEU A 78 49.85 -13.15 -5.98
C LEU A 78 50.73 -11.93 -5.74
N SER A 79 51.17 -11.25 -6.80
CA SER A 79 51.88 -9.97 -6.71
C SER A 79 51.00 -8.85 -6.12
N CYS A 80 49.71 -8.82 -6.45
CA CYS A 80 48.74 -7.94 -5.77
C CYS A 80 48.59 -8.32 -4.28
N VAL A 81 48.39 -9.62 -3.97
CA VAL A 81 48.25 -10.14 -2.61
C VAL A 81 49.42 -9.72 -1.73
N ASP A 82 50.67 -9.91 -2.17
CA ASP A 82 51.88 -9.62 -1.40
C ASP A 82 52.11 -8.14 -1.07
N LYS A 83 51.41 -7.24 -1.75
CA LYS A 83 51.41 -5.79 -1.44
C LYS A 83 50.32 -5.39 -0.44
N THR A 84 49.35 -6.27 -0.19
CA THR A 84 48.21 -6.02 0.70
C THR A 84 48.36 -6.75 2.03
N LEU A 85 47.57 -6.35 3.03
CA LEU A 85 47.52 -7.06 4.31
C LEU A 85 46.95 -8.49 4.18
N TYR A 86 46.26 -8.81 3.06
CA TYR A 86 45.70 -10.13 2.79
C TYR A 86 46.75 -11.21 2.50
N SER A 87 48.03 -10.86 2.25
CA SER A 87 49.11 -11.86 2.15
C SER A 87 49.23 -12.71 3.42
N GLN A 88 49.03 -12.11 4.61
CA GLN A 88 49.02 -12.84 5.88
C GLN A 88 47.77 -13.72 6.03
N VAL A 89 46.64 -13.32 5.44
CA VAL A 89 45.38 -14.07 5.47
C VAL A 89 45.49 -15.33 4.60
N LEU A 90 46.00 -15.21 3.37
CA LEU A 90 46.10 -16.34 2.44
C LEU A 90 47.23 -17.34 2.75
N LYS A 91 48.22 -16.92 3.57
CA LYS A 91 49.30 -17.79 4.10
C LYS A 91 49.02 -18.32 5.50
N GLY A 92 48.03 -17.77 6.21
CA GLY A 92 47.68 -18.13 7.58
C GLY A 92 46.45 -19.03 7.67
N SER A 93 46.08 -19.42 8.89
CA SER A 93 44.87 -20.21 9.15
C SER A 93 43.58 -19.41 8.95
N GLY A 94 42.53 -20.04 8.43
CA GLY A 94 41.23 -19.42 8.20
C GLY A 94 40.26 -20.37 7.53
N ASN A 95 39.12 -19.84 7.08
CA ASN A 95 38.13 -20.60 6.29
C ASN A 95 37.49 -19.65 5.29
N TYR A 96 38.05 -19.57 4.09
CA TYR A 96 37.68 -18.60 3.05
C TYR A 96 37.27 -19.27 1.73
N THR A 97 36.51 -18.54 0.93
CA THR A 97 36.29 -18.84 -0.49
C THR A 97 37.01 -17.78 -1.29
N VAL A 98 37.95 -18.18 -2.15
CA VAL A 98 38.85 -17.25 -2.85
C VAL A 98 38.62 -17.34 -4.36
N PHE A 99 37.89 -16.37 -4.89
CA PHE A 99 37.67 -16.22 -6.32
C PHE A 99 38.90 -15.58 -6.95
N THR A 100 39.73 -16.38 -7.61
CA THR A 100 41.07 -15.97 -8.02
C THR A 100 41.10 -15.68 -9.51
N PRO A 101 41.32 -14.42 -9.95
CA PRO A 101 41.53 -14.09 -11.35
C PRO A 101 42.87 -14.66 -11.84
N ASN A 102 42.86 -15.35 -12.98
CA ASN A 102 44.09 -15.85 -13.59
C ASN A 102 44.88 -14.74 -14.32
N ASP A 103 46.12 -15.04 -14.72
CA ASP A 103 47.03 -14.07 -15.36
C ASP A 103 46.47 -13.51 -16.69
N GLU A 104 45.59 -14.24 -17.37
CA GLU A 104 44.89 -13.77 -18.58
C GLU A 104 43.82 -12.72 -18.25
N ALA A 105 43.06 -12.94 -17.16
CA ALA A 105 42.10 -11.97 -16.62
C ALA A 105 42.79 -10.67 -16.21
N PHE A 106 43.94 -10.76 -15.54
CA PHE A 106 44.75 -9.58 -15.21
C PHE A 106 45.31 -8.88 -16.45
N GLY A 107 45.74 -9.63 -17.47
CA GLY A 107 46.19 -9.05 -18.75
C GLY A 107 45.12 -8.18 -19.42
N ARG A 108 43.86 -8.63 -19.41
CA ARG A 108 42.71 -7.79 -19.82
C ARG A 108 42.53 -6.56 -18.93
N PHE A 109 42.44 -6.76 -17.62
CA PHE A 109 42.19 -5.68 -16.66
C PHE A 109 43.25 -4.56 -16.73
N LEU A 110 44.53 -4.92 -16.80
CA LEU A 110 45.64 -3.95 -16.94
C LEU A 110 45.47 -3.12 -18.22
N SER A 111 45.15 -3.78 -19.34
CA SER A 111 44.90 -3.13 -20.63
C SER A 111 43.68 -2.20 -20.59
N GLU A 112 42.58 -2.62 -19.97
CA GLU A 112 41.35 -1.84 -19.81
C GLU A 112 41.51 -0.62 -18.88
N LYS A 113 42.35 -0.74 -17.85
CA LYS A 113 42.62 0.34 -16.87
C LYS A 113 43.83 1.21 -17.23
N GLY A 114 44.59 0.88 -18.28
CA GLY A 114 45.76 1.64 -18.71
C GLY A 114 47.01 1.47 -17.83
N TYR A 115 47.09 0.39 -17.04
CA TYR A 115 48.27 0.04 -16.26
C TYR A 115 49.26 -0.78 -17.10
N SER A 116 50.56 -0.50 -17.00
CA SER A 116 51.58 -1.29 -17.70
C SER A 116 51.93 -2.60 -16.98
N SER A 117 51.70 -2.65 -15.68
CA SER A 117 51.96 -3.78 -14.80
C SER A 117 51.08 -3.73 -13.55
N VAL A 118 51.02 -4.83 -12.80
CA VAL A 118 50.45 -4.84 -11.44
C VAL A 118 51.21 -3.94 -10.45
N ASP A 119 52.41 -3.49 -10.79
CA ASP A 119 53.20 -2.59 -9.96
C ASP A 119 52.74 -1.14 -10.01
N ASP A 120 52.04 -0.75 -11.08
CA ASP A 120 51.50 0.59 -11.30
C ASP A 120 50.14 0.81 -10.61
N ILE A 121 49.51 -0.25 -10.08
CA ILE A 121 48.21 -0.20 -9.42
C ILE A 121 48.37 0.40 -8.01
N PRO A 122 47.64 1.47 -7.64
CA PRO A 122 47.70 2.04 -6.29
C PRO A 122 47.29 1.05 -5.20
N LEU A 123 47.89 1.15 -4.01
CA LEU A 123 47.61 0.23 -2.88
C LEU A 123 46.13 0.22 -2.47
N THR A 124 45.42 1.35 -2.59
CA THR A 124 43.98 1.44 -2.36
C THR A 124 43.18 0.56 -3.32
N GLU A 125 43.62 0.46 -4.57
CA GLU A 125 42.99 -0.36 -5.61
C GLU A 125 43.37 -1.84 -5.48
N LEU A 126 44.61 -2.14 -5.09
CA LEU A 126 45.03 -3.51 -4.75
C LEU A 126 44.22 -4.08 -3.58
N ASN A 127 44.00 -3.28 -2.52
CA ASN A 127 43.18 -3.70 -1.38
C ASN A 127 41.72 -3.99 -1.76
N LYS A 128 41.15 -3.24 -2.73
CA LYS A 128 39.83 -3.53 -3.29
C LYS A 128 39.81 -4.87 -4.02
N ILE A 129 40.69 -5.05 -5.00
CA ILE A 129 40.75 -6.26 -5.84
C ILE A 129 40.93 -7.52 -4.98
N VAL A 130 41.95 -7.51 -4.10
CA VAL A 130 42.25 -8.68 -3.27
C VAL A 130 41.15 -8.90 -2.22
N GLY A 131 40.75 -7.88 -1.47
CA GLY A 131 39.75 -8.03 -0.40
C GLY A 131 38.38 -8.46 -0.88
N TYR A 132 37.98 -8.06 -2.09
CA TYR A 132 36.70 -8.43 -2.71
C TYR A 132 36.72 -9.84 -3.33
N SER A 133 37.92 -10.33 -3.69
CA SER A 133 38.15 -11.71 -4.14
C SER A 133 38.05 -12.74 -3.00
N LEU A 134 38.10 -12.31 -1.74
CA LEU A 134 37.96 -13.16 -0.55
C LEU A 134 36.54 -13.08 0.02
N VAL A 135 35.86 -14.22 0.12
CA VAL A 135 34.56 -14.41 0.79
C VAL A 135 34.74 -15.20 2.09
N TYR A 136 33.97 -14.84 3.12
CA TYR A 136 33.98 -15.56 4.41
C TYR A 136 33.28 -16.92 4.31
N ASN A 137 33.82 -17.91 5.04
CA ASN A 137 33.47 -19.33 4.96
C ASN A 137 33.94 -20.00 3.66
N LYS A 138 34.11 -21.32 3.72
CA LYS A 138 34.30 -22.20 2.58
C LYS A 138 32.94 -22.56 1.98
N TYR A 139 32.72 -22.16 0.73
CA TYR A 139 31.60 -22.54 -0.11
C TYR A 139 32.11 -23.33 -1.31
N GLU A 140 31.84 -24.63 -1.28
CA GLU A 140 31.93 -25.50 -2.45
C GLU A 140 30.87 -25.08 -3.48
N THR A 141 31.07 -25.43 -4.75
CA THR A 141 30.22 -24.99 -5.87
C THR A 141 28.74 -25.19 -5.61
N GLU A 142 28.37 -26.32 -4.98
CA GLU A 142 26.98 -26.66 -4.66
C GLU A 142 26.30 -25.67 -3.71
N HIS A 143 27.06 -24.95 -2.87
CA HIS A 143 26.55 -24.00 -1.88
C HIS A 143 26.80 -22.52 -2.23
N LEU A 144 27.34 -22.23 -3.42
CA LEU A 144 27.52 -20.84 -3.88
C LEU A 144 26.19 -20.12 -4.10
N GLY A 145 25.14 -20.86 -4.50
CA GLY A 145 23.77 -20.36 -4.67
C GLY A 145 22.88 -20.47 -3.43
N ASP A 146 23.42 -20.91 -2.29
CA ASP A 146 22.63 -21.27 -1.09
C ASP A 146 22.87 -20.28 0.05
N ALA A 147 21.82 -19.86 0.76
CA ALA A 147 22.00 -19.06 1.98
C ALA A 147 22.00 -19.96 3.21
N GLN A 148 22.91 -19.73 4.15
CA GLN A 148 22.84 -20.40 5.45
C GLN A 148 21.88 -19.62 6.37
N ILE A 149 20.85 -20.31 6.88
CA ILE A 149 19.83 -19.76 7.78
C ILE A 149 19.68 -20.72 8.96
N SER A 150 19.86 -20.22 10.19
CA SER A 150 19.79 -21.04 11.42
C SER A 150 20.67 -22.31 11.39
N GLY A 151 21.78 -22.27 10.66
CA GLY A 151 22.69 -23.41 10.47
C GLY A 151 22.31 -24.40 9.35
N GLN A 152 21.18 -24.21 8.68
CA GLN A 152 20.74 -25.04 7.55
C GLN A 152 20.96 -24.33 6.21
N TRP A 153 21.19 -25.10 5.15
CA TRP A 153 21.24 -24.59 3.78
C TRP A 153 19.82 -24.36 3.25
N ASN A 154 19.56 -23.14 2.77
CA ASN A 154 18.40 -22.81 1.97
C ASN A 154 18.83 -22.78 0.50
N VAL A 155 18.45 -23.83 -0.23
CA VAL A 155 19.00 -24.15 -1.56
C VAL A 155 18.51 -23.16 -2.61
N GLY A 156 19.41 -22.65 -3.44
CA GLY A 156 19.07 -21.70 -4.51
C GLY A 156 18.56 -20.34 -4.02
N SER A 157 18.74 -20.03 -2.73
CA SER A 157 18.20 -18.83 -2.11
C SER A 157 19.23 -17.70 -1.94
N SER A 158 20.45 -17.80 -2.48
CA SER A 158 21.49 -16.77 -2.38
C SER A 158 21.93 -16.27 -3.75
N ILE A 159 21.96 -14.94 -3.89
CA ILE A 159 22.44 -14.23 -5.09
C ILE A 159 23.80 -13.57 -4.86
N LYS A 160 24.23 -13.40 -3.61
CA LYS A 160 25.46 -12.67 -3.29
C LYS A 160 26.10 -13.15 -1.99
N LYS A 161 27.42 -13.10 -1.94
CA LYS A 161 28.21 -13.52 -0.77
C LYS A 161 28.95 -12.36 -0.11
N ARG A 162 29.12 -12.44 1.22
CA ARG A 162 29.84 -11.42 1.98
C ARG A 162 31.35 -11.50 1.73
N THR A 163 31.93 -10.44 1.19
CA THR A 163 33.39 -10.35 0.98
C THR A 163 34.13 -9.88 2.23
N SER A 164 35.46 -10.01 2.23
CA SER A 164 36.34 -9.45 3.26
C SER A 164 36.60 -7.95 3.07
N TYR A 165 36.18 -7.37 1.93
CA TYR A 165 36.25 -5.94 1.67
C TYR A 165 35.05 -5.19 2.25
N TYR A 166 35.32 -4.06 2.88
CA TYR A 166 34.30 -3.15 3.40
C TYR A 166 34.66 -1.70 3.04
N LYS A 167 33.64 -0.86 2.89
CA LYS A 167 33.83 0.57 2.63
C LYS A 167 34.35 1.27 3.89
N THR A 168 35.31 2.17 3.72
CA THR A 168 35.91 2.95 4.81
C THR A 168 35.18 4.29 5.02
N ILE A 169 35.68 5.11 5.94
CA ILE A 169 35.26 6.52 6.04
C ILE A 169 35.54 7.26 4.73
N TYR A 170 34.73 8.28 4.46
CA TYR A 170 34.85 9.19 3.33
C TYR A 170 34.41 10.60 3.75
N LYS A 171 34.57 11.59 2.87
CA LYS A 171 34.15 12.97 3.11
C LYS A 171 32.87 13.29 2.34
N GLU A 172 31.94 14.00 2.98
CA GLU A 172 30.69 14.48 2.38
C GLU A 172 30.30 15.82 3.03
N GLU A 173 29.43 16.60 2.39
CA GLU A 173 28.94 17.84 2.99
C GLU A 173 27.85 17.55 4.03
N VAL A 174 28.14 17.84 5.29
CA VAL A 174 27.19 17.76 6.42
C VAL A 174 26.96 19.16 6.96
N ASN A 175 25.72 19.65 6.84
CA ASN A 175 25.31 20.97 7.34
C ASN A 175 26.18 22.16 6.83
N GLY A 176 26.58 22.13 5.55
CA GLY A 176 27.40 23.19 4.94
C GLY A 176 28.89 23.12 5.27
N LYS A 177 29.39 21.97 5.74
CA LYS A 177 30.81 21.71 6.01
C LYS A 177 31.23 20.35 5.46
N GLU A 178 32.47 20.26 4.99
CA GLU A 178 33.09 18.98 4.68
C GLU A 178 33.44 18.26 5.99
N GLU A 179 32.77 17.14 6.27
CA GLU A 179 32.93 16.35 7.49
C GLU A 179 33.23 14.89 7.14
N TRP A 180 33.79 14.13 8.10
CA TRP A 180 34.00 12.69 7.91
C TRP A 180 32.71 11.92 8.13
N VAL A 181 32.41 11.00 7.22
CA VAL A 181 31.18 10.20 7.17
C VAL A 181 31.52 8.72 7.05
N ILE A 182 30.68 7.88 7.65
CA ILE A 182 30.62 6.44 7.42
C ILE A 182 29.18 6.00 7.19
N ASP A 183 28.97 5.03 6.31
CA ASP A 183 27.65 4.47 6.09
C ASP A 183 27.19 3.63 7.30
N TYR A 184 25.90 3.68 7.59
CA TYR A 184 25.31 2.83 8.63
C TYR A 184 25.52 1.35 8.30
N ALA A 185 25.95 0.60 9.32
CA ALA A 185 26.07 -0.85 9.28
C ALA A 185 25.34 -1.42 10.50
N THR A 186 24.62 -2.52 10.28
CA THR A 186 23.85 -3.26 11.30
C THR A 186 24.74 -3.97 12.32
N GLU A 187 26.03 -4.13 12.02
CA GLU A 187 27.00 -4.81 12.86
C GLU A 187 28.04 -3.86 13.47
N GLY A 188 28.40 -4.13 14.73
CA GLY A 188 29.48 -3.47 15.45
C GLY A 188 29.07 -2.25 16.29
N SER A 189 29.41 -2.29 17.57
CA SER A 189 29.24 -1.17 18.52
C SER A 189 30.53 -0.36 18.76
N GLY A 190 31.65 -0.72 18.11
CA GLY A 190 32.95 -0.07 18.29
C GLY A 190 33.67 0.28 16.99
N ILE A 191 33.53 -0.53 15.93
CA ILE A 191 33.98 -0.24 14.56
C ILE A 191 32.82 -0.61 13.65
N ARG A 192 32.48 0.27 12.68
CA ARG A 192 31.48 -0.03 11.65
C ARG A 192 32.17 -0.58 10.41
N THR A 193 31.66 -1.67 9.88
CA THR A 193 32.21 -2.31 8.68
C THR A 193 31.08 -2.53 7.67
N PRO A 194 30.82 -1.54 6.79
CA PRO A 194 29.91 -1.71 5.65
C PRO A 194 30.54 -2.67 4.62
N TYR A 195 30.44 -3.97 4.88
CA TYR A 195 30.99 -5.02 4.01
C TYR A 195 30.28 -5.03 2.66
N LYS A 196 31.07 -5.06 1.59
CA LYS A 196 30.56 -5.21 0.23
C LYS A 196 30.23 -6.68 -0.01
N TYR A 197 29.12 -6.91 -0.70
CA TYR A 197 28.71 -8.23 -1.17
C TYR A 197 29.09 -8.40 -2.64
N ILE A 198 29.38 -9.64 -3.05
CA ILE A 198 29.69 -10.01 -4.43
C ILE A 198 28.56 -10.86 -5.01
N PRO A 199 27.86 -10.41 -6.07
CA PRO A 199 26.90 -11.22 -6.81
C PRO A 199 27.52 -12.48 -7.42
N ILE A 200 26.87 -13.61 -7.19
CA ILE A 200 27.21 -14.92 -7.75
C ILE A 200 25.95 -15.50 -8.40
N PHE A 201 25.99 -15.64 -9.71
CA PHE A 201 24.87 -16.06 -10.54
C PHE A 201 24.99 -17.57 -10.78
N THR A 202 24.07 -18.35 -10.21
CA THR A 202 24.08 -19.82 -10.28
C THR A 202 22.81 -20.36 -10.91
N ASP A 203 22.89 -21.49 -11.61
CA ASP A 203 21.71 -22.20 -12.14
C ASP A 203 20.69 -22.51 -11.01
N THR A 204 21.17 -22.85 -9.82
CA THR A 204 20.34 -23.14 -8.65
C THR A 204 19.50 -21.92 -8.24
N TYR A 205 20.10 -20.73 -8.19
CA TYR A 205 19.36 -19.50 -7.90
C TYR A 205 18.41 -19.13 -9.05
N PHE A 206 18.88 -19.21 -10.30
CA PHE A 206 18.08 -18.79 -11.47
C PHE A 206 16.84 -19.67 -11.64
N SER A 207 17.01 -20.99 -11.61
CA SER A 207 15.90 -21.94 -11.69
C SER A 207 14.90 -21.80 -10.54
N THR A 208 15.38 -21.56 -9.30
CA THR A 208 14.53 -21.35 -8.12
C THR A 208 13.68 -20.07 -8.25
N ASN A 209 14.25 -19.00 -8.80
CA ASN A 209 13.61 -17.68 -8.92
C ASN A 209 12.95 -17.42 -10.29
N ARG A 210 12.89 -18.45 -11.16
CA ARG A 210 12.31 -18.39 -12.52
C ARG A 210 12.99 -17.36 -13.43
N LEU A 211 14.32 -17.28 -13.34
CA LEU A 211 15.18 -16.45 -14.16
C LEU A 211 15.88 -17.28 -15.23
N ASP A 212 16.33 -16.65 -16.30
CA ASP A 212 17.13 -17.30 -17.34
C ASP A 212 18.38 -16.47 -17.73
N ALA A 213 19.16 -16.96 -18.71
CA ALA A 213 20.40 -16.31 -19.13
C ALA A 213 20.19 -14.83 -19.57
N SER A 214 19.01 -14.47 -20.08
CA SER A 214 18.71 -13.09 -20.50
C SER A 214 18.69 -12.11 -19.32
N ASP A 215 18.26 -12.54 -18.13
CA ASP A 215 18.33 -11.73 -16.91
C ASP A 215 19.77 -11.37 -16.55
N TYR A 216 20.71 -12.31 -16.68
CA TYR A 216 22.15 -12.05 -16.51
C TYR A 216 22.70 -11.16 -17.64
N ASN A 217 22.36 -11.47 -18.89
CA ASN A 217 22.88 -10.77 -20.06
C ASN A 217 22.38 -9.33 -20.20
N ILE A 218 21.28 -8.95 -19.54
CA ILE A 218 20.84 -7.55 -19.46
C ILE A 218 21.83 -6.66 -18.69
N PHE A 219 22.56 -7.22 -17.71
CA PHE A 219 23.63 -6.53 -16.99
C PHE A 219 25.01 -6.76 -17.63
N TYR A 220 25.23 -7.95 -18.21
CA TYR A 220 26.50 -8.35 -18.82
C TYR A 220 26.32 -8.80 -20.29
N PRO A 221 26.02 -7.86 -21.21
CA PRO A 221 25.56 -8.18 -22.57
C PRO A 221 26.62 -8.77 -23.51
N GLN A 222 27.89 -8.77 -23.11
CA GLN A 222 29.02 -9.32 -23.88
C GLN A 222 29.70 -10.48 -23.14
N LYS A 223 29.03 -11.08 -22.15
CA LYS A 223 29.55 -12.17 -21.31
C LYS A 223 28.66 -13.40 -21.45
N GLU A 224 29.22 -14.58 -21.36
CA GLU A 224 28.46 -15.83 -21.38
C GLU A 224 27.87 -16.11 -19.99
N TYR A 225 26.57 -16.44 -19.93
CA TYR A 225 26.00 -17.07 -18.75
C TYR A 225 26.33 -18.55 -18.78
N SER A 226 27.19 -18.98 -17.85
CA SER A 226 27.77 -20.32 -17.77
C SER A 226 27.08 -21.22 -16.74
N GLY A 227 25.98 -20.75 -16.13
CA GLY A 227 25.36 -21.36 -14.95
C GLY A 227 26.15 -21.17 -13.65
N LEU A 228 27.35 -20.57 -13.72
CA LEU A 228 28.23 -20.32 -12.58
C LEU A 228 29.15 -19.10 -12.83
N ASN A 229 28.58 -17.90 -12.66
CA ASN A 229 29.26 -16.63 -12.88
C ASN A 229 29.45 -15.84 -11.58
N VAL A 230 30.52 -15.07 -11.49
CA VAL A 230 30.81 -14.11 -10.40
C VAL A 230 31.05 -12.76 -11.05
N LEU A 231 30.19 -11.78 -10.77
CA LEU A 231 30.09 -10.55 -11.57
C LEU A 231 30.00 -10.87 -13.08
N ASP A 232 30.88 -10.27 -13.88
CA ASP A 232 31.00 -10.42 -15.32
C ASP A 232 31.85 -11.64 -15.76
N GLY A 233 32.40 -12.39 -14.79
CA GLY A 233 33.31 -13.50 -15.01
C GLY A 233 32.65 -14.86 -14.81
N SER A 234 33.21 -15.88 -15.44
CA SER A 234 32.83 -17.30 -15.29
C SER A 234 33.83 -18.01 -14.40
N ILE A 235 33.36 -18.94 -13.56
CA ILE A 235 34.25 -19.84 -12.81
C ILE A 235 34.75 -20.94 -13.75
N LEU A 236 36.07 -21.02 -13.94
CA LEU A 236 36.72 -21.97 -14.86
C LEU A 236 37.08 -23.28 -14.17
N ASN A 237 37.95 -23.22 -13.17
CA ASN A 237 38.37 -24.35 -12.35
C ASN A 237 37.83 -24.13 -10.93
N LYS A 238 36.99 -25.04 -10.46
CA LYS A 238 36.24 -24.91 -9.22
C LYS A 238 36.65 -25.95 -8.18
N ASP A 239 36.28 -25.68 -6.94
CA ASP A 239 36.49 -26.58 -5.79
C ASP A 239 37.95 -27.02 -5.58
N ILE A 240 38.89 -26.10 -5.79
CA ILE A 240 40.32 -26.34 -5.51
C ILE A 240 40.52 -26.16 -3.99
N TYR A 241 40.56 -27.26 -3.25
CA TYR A 241 40.73 -27.28 -1.80
C TYR A 241 42.08 -26.71 -1.35
N ALA A 242 42.08 -26.04 -0.19
CA ALA A 242 43.27 -25.48 0.47
C ALA A 242 43.16 -25.62 2.00
N GLU A 243 44.28 -25.50 2.72
CA GLU A 243 44.32 -25.61 4.20
C GLU A 243 43.33 -24.65 4.88
N ASN A 244 43.26 -23.43 4.37
CA ASN A 244 42.54 -22.28 4.91
C ASN A 244 41.30 -21.90 4.09
N GLY A 245 40.79 -22.81 3.23
CA GLY A 245 39.59 -22.53 2.45
C GLY A 245 39.44 -23.33 1.16
N ILE A 246 38.89 -22.66 0.14
CA ILE A 246 38.67 -23.20 -1.20
C ILE A 246 38.89 -22.11 -2.25
N ILE A 247 39.43 -22.49 -3.40
CA ILE A 247 39.76 -21.62 -4.52
C ILE A 247 38.83 -21.93 -5.69
N HIS A 248 38.33 -20.86 -6.31
CA HIS A 248 37.62 -20.91 -7.58
C HIS A 248 38.35 -19.98 -8.57
N GLU A 249 38.88 -20.51 -9.67
CA GLU A 249 39.52 -19.73 -10.72
C GLU A 249 38.47 -18.97 -11.54
N VAL A 250 38.65 -17.66 -11.73
CA VAL A 250 37.72 -16.80 -12.46
C VAL A 250 38.44 -16.13 -13.64
N ASN A 251 37.71 -15.91 -14.74
CA ASN A 251 38.25 -15.30 -15.97
C ASN A 251 38.16 -13.75 -16.03
N SER A 252 37.76 -13.09 -14.95
CA SER A 252 37.75 -11.61 -14.80
C SER A 252 38.36 -11.17 -13.46
N VAL A 253 38.87 -9.93 -13.41
CA VAL A 253 39.38 -9.32 -12.17
C VAL A 253 38.21 -8.70 -11.41
N LEU A 254 37.95 -9.23 -10.22
CA LEU A 254 36.81 -8.83 -9.40
C LEU A 254 37.09 -7.48 -8.72
N TYR A 255 36.11 -6.58 -8.80
CA TYR A 255 36.20 -5.22 -8.26
C TYR A 255 34.90 -4.85 -7.52
N PRO A 256 34.97 -4.21 -6.33
CA PRO A 256 33.78 -3.86 -5.55
C PRO A 256 32.75 -3.05 -6.34
N LEU A 257 31.50 -3.52 -6.33
CA LEU A 257 30.39 -2.74 -6.86
C LEU A 257 30.08 -1.52 -5.97
N GLU A 258 29.72 -0.42 -6.60
CA GLU A 258 29.07 0.73 -5.97
C GLU A 258 27.74 0.29 -5.34
N ASN A 259 27.34 0.89 -4.21
CA ASN A 259 25.99 0.76 -3.68
C ASN A 259 25.04 1.81 -4.27
N LEU A 260 23.75 1.71 -3.97
CA LEU A 260 22.74 2.60 -4.54
C LEU A 260 22.99 4.10 -4.21
N ASP A 261 23.50 4.44 -3.01
CA ASP A 261 23.92 5.83 -2.68
C ASP A 261 25.11 6.32 -3.50
N GLU A 262 26.08 5.44 -3.76
CA GLU A 262 27.25 5.77 -4.58
C GLU A 262 26.84 6.00 -6.04
N LEU A 263 25.97 5.14 -6.59
CA LEU A 263 25.41 5.29 -7.94
C LEU A 263 24.56 6.57 -8.08
N LEU A 264 23.82 6.97 -7.05
CA LEU A 264 23.04 8.22 -7.04
C LEU A 264 23.91 9.49 -7.19
N LYS A 265 25.22 9.43 -6.92
CA LYS A 265 26.13 10.61 -7.02
C LYS A 265 26.52 10.96 -8.46
N LYS A 266 26.12 10.15 -9.45
CA LYS A 266 26.43 10.38 -10.86
C LYS A 266 25.58 11.55 -11.43
N PRO A 267 26.12 12.42 -12.31
CA PRO A 267 25.44 13.66 -12.73
C PRO A 267 24.03 13.47 -13.33
N GLU A 268 23.82 12.36 -14.04
CA GLU A 268 22.55 11.93 -14.64
C GLU A 268 21.42 11.66 -13.63
N ASN A 269 21.76 11.49 -12.35
CA ASN A 269 20.85 11.21 -11.24
C ASN A 269 20.59 12.44 -10.35
N SER A 270 21.19 13.59 -10.67
CA SER A 270 21.29 14.73 -9.74
C SER A 270 19.95 15.34 -9.34
N SER A 271 18.96 15.46 -10.23
CA SER A 271 17.63 15.96 -9.85
C SER A 271 16.92 15.02 -8.87
N PHE A 272 16.99 13.70 -9.07
CA PHE A 272 16.40 12.73 -8.13
C PHE A 272 17.12 12.78 -6.76
N LYS A 273 18.46 12.84 -6.78
CA LYS A 273 19.28 13.00 -5.57
C LYS A 273 18.95 14.28 -4.80
N ASN A 274 18.68 15.39 -5.47
CA ASN A 274 18.31 16.65 -4.82
C ASN A 274 17.02 16.52 -3.99
N TYR A 275 16.06 15.67 -4.41
CA TYR A 275 14.84 15.41 -3.63
C TYR A 275 15.04 14.42 -2.48
N LEU A 276 15.98 13.47 -2.61
CA LEU A 276 16.47 12.65 -1.48
C LEU A 276 17.16 13.50 -0.40
N GLU A 277 17.83 14.59 -0.79
CA GLU A 277 18.54 15.52 0.11
C GLU A 277 17.71 16.76 0.49
N TYR A 278 16.41 16.75 0.15
CA TYR A 278 15.52 17.90 0.33
C TYR A 278 15.38 18.31 1.80
N LYS A 279 15.25 19.62 2.02
CA LYS A 279 15.13 20.23 3.35
C LYS A 279 13.90 21.12 3.43
N ILE A 280 13.08 20.93 4.46
CA ILE A 280 12.03 21.87 4.86
C ILE A 280 12.55 22.65 6.07
N ASP A 281 12.53 23.97 5.99
CA ASP A 281 13.02 24.91 7.00
C ASP A 281 14.43 24.57 7.54
N GLY A 282 15.32 24.15 6.62
CA GLY A 282 16.69 23.75 6.91
C GLY A 282 16.86 22.33 7.46
N THR A 283 15.78 21.63 7.79
CA THR A 283 15.79 20.24 8.29
C THR A 283 15.67 19.26 7.14
N ALA A 284 16.62 18.33 7.01
CA ALA A 284 16.57 17.28 6.00
C ALA A 284 15.44 16.28 6.28
N LEU A 285 14.66 15.92 5.24
CA LEU A 285 13.51 15.03 5.37
C LEU A 285 13.90 13.55 5.43
N PHE A 286 14.87 13.15 4.61
CA PHE A 286 15.26 11.74 4.42
C PHE A 286 16.68 11.45 4.87
N VAL A 287 17.67 12.30 4.59
CA VAL A 287 19.05 12.04 5.03
C VAL A 287 19.25 12.39 6.50
N SER A 288 19.75 11.43 7.28
CA SER A 288 20.18 11.62 8.67
C SER A 288 21.69 11.43 8.81
N TYR A 289 22.35 12.43 9.38
CA TYR A 289 23.75 12.38 9.80
C TYR A 289 23.82 12.43 11.33
N GLN A 290 24.23 11.33 11.96
CA GLN A 290 24.33 11.22 13.42
C GLN A 290 25.80 11.23 13.85
N GLU A 291 26.23 12.24 14.63
CA GLU A 291 27.57 12.30 15.19
C GLU A 291 27.78 11.19 16.23
N ASP A 292 28.79 10.34 16.05
CA ASP A 292 29.14 9.30 17.02
C ASP A 292 30.52 9.58 17.60
N LYS A 293 30.54 10.09 18.85
CA LYS A 293 31.79 10.45 19.56
C LYS A 293 32.63 9.24 19.91
N THR A 294 32.03 8.08 20.17
CA THR A 294 32.75 6.85 20.48
C THR A 294 33.39 6.27 19.22
N LEU A 295 32.68 6.34 18.10
CA LEU A 295 33.23 5.97 16.80
C LEU A 295 34.33 6.95 16.38
N THR A 296 34.13 8.26 16.56
CA THR A 296 35.14 9.31 16.30
C THR A 296 36.48 9.01 17.01
N GLU A 297 36.45 8.74 18.32
CA GLU A 297 37.65 8.41 19.11
C GLU A 297 38.27 7.03 18.78
N THR A 298 37.53 6.18 18.08
CA THR A 298 38.05 4.91 17.57
C THR A 298 38.72 5.12 16.21
N TYR A 299 38.09 5.84 15.27
CA TYR A 299 38.63 6.05 13.95
C TYR A 299 39.84 6.99 13.94
N LYS A 300 39.95 7.93 14.90
CA LYS A 300 41.21 8.67 15.17
C LYS A 300 42.43 7.77 15.44
N LYS A 301 42.21 6.56 15.95
CA LYS A 301 43.28 5.58 16.23
C LYS A 301 43.55 4.64 15.06
N VAL A 302 42.52 4.35 14.25
CA VAL A 302 42.63 3.52 13.04
C VAL A 302 43.25 4.32 11.89
N TYR A 303 42.94 5.62 11.80
CA TYR A 303 43.37 6.54 10.76
C TYR A 303 44.03 7.79 11.39
N PRO A 304 45.21 7.66 12.02
CA PRO A 304 45.86 8.77 12.72
C PRO A 304 46.24 9.94 11.80
N ASP A 305 46.48 9.67 10.50
CA ASP A 305 46.93 10.67 9.53
C ASP A 305 45.77 11.49 8.92
N GLU A 306 44.52 11.05 9.06
CA GLU A 306 43.33 11.66 8.43
C GLU A 306 42.75 12.86 9.20
N ASN A 307 43.37 13.26 10.32
CA ASN A 307 42.99 14.43 11.14
C ASN A 307 41.48 14.50 11.48
N ILE A 308 40.86 13.37 11.77
CA ILE A 308 39.42 13.25 12.03
C ILE A 308 39.03 14.08 13.25
N THR A 309 38.17 15.10 13.07
CA THR A 309 37.61 15.94 14.14
C THR A 309 36.35 15.33 14.74
N SER A 310 35.38 15.05 13.86
CA SER A 310 34.06 14.47 14.10
C SER A 310 33.81 13.37 13.06
N LEU A 311 33.04 12.34 13.42
CA LEU A 311 32.60 11.30 12.49
C LEU A 311 31.07 11.14 12.56
N TYR A 312 30.42 11.27 11.42
CA TYR A 312 28.98 11.13 11.26
C TYR A 312 28.62 9.76 10.65
N THR A 313 27.58 9.11 11.18
CA THR A 313 26.96 7.94 10.54
C THR A 313 25.83 8.41 9.62
N LYS A 314 25.92 8.10 8.32
CA LYS A 314 24.89 8.40 7.32
C LYS A 314 23.87 7.28 7.23
N GLN A 315 22.60 7.63 7.20
CA GLN A 315 21.48 6.74 6.83
C GLN A 315 20.33 7.56 6.27
N TYR A 316 19.50 6.94 5.44
CA TYR A 316 18.22 7.50 5.02
C TYR A 316 17.13 6.99 5.97
N ILE A 317 16.46 7.92 6.63
CA ILE A 317 15.26 7.71 7.43
C ILE A 317 14.01 7.95 6.57
N THR A 318 12.85 7.52 7.07
CA THR A 318 11.49 7.66 6.49
C THR A 318 11.25 7.07 5.09
N LEU A 319 12.29 6.72 4.33
CA LEU A 319 12.21 5.93 3.11
C LEU A 319 12.01 4.43 3.39
N PRO A 320 11.52 3.64 2.42
CA PRO A 320 11.29 2.20 2.59
C PRO A 320 12.55 1.37 2.91
N TYR A 321 13.72 1.83 2.45
CA TYR A 321 15.04 1.32 2.79
C TYR A 321 16.10 2.42 2.61
N SER A 322 17.32 2.18 3.09
CA SER A 322 18.42 3.15 3.02
C SER A 322 19.41 2.81 1.89
N PRO A 323 19.51 3.59 0.79
CA PRO A 323 20.35 3.29 -0.37
C PRO A 323 21.84 3.07 -0.08
N ASN A 324 22.37 3.63 1.02
CA ASN A 324 23.77 3.48 1.42
C ASN A 324 24.05 2.26 2.31
N VAL A 325 23.03 1.52 2.75
CA VAL A 325 23.19 0.36 3.66
C VAL A 325 23.35 -0.91 2.83
N GLU A 326 24.42 -1.66 3.09
CA GLU A 326 24.74 -2.91 2.38
C GLU A 326 23.82 -4.09 2.79
N ALA A 327 23.28 -4.03 4.00
CA ALA A 327 22.40 -5.06 4.56
C ALA A 327 21.00 -5.00 3.93
N TYR A 328 20.54 -6.15 3.41
CA TYR A 328 19.14 -6.33 3.02
C TYR A 328 18.33 -6.77 4.25
N GLN A 329 17.22 -6.08 4.50
CA GLN A 329 16.33 -6.25 5.66
C GLN A 329 14.84 -6.22 5.28
N GLY A 330 14.51 -6.36 3.99
CA GLY A 330 13.14 -6.30 3.47
C GLY A 330 12.33 -7.57 3.65
N LYS A 331 11.31 -7.78 2.80
CA LYS A 331 10.39 -8.94 2.84
C LYS A 331 11.11 -10.29 2.97
N ASN A 332 12.23 -10.50 2.28
CA ASN A 332 12.96 -11.78 2.22
C ASN A 332 14.02 -11.92 3.34
N SER A 333 13.80 -11.32 4.52
CA SER A 333 14.79 -11.05 5.59
C SER A 333 15.40 -12.24 6.36
N GLY A 334 15.50 -13.42 5.77
CA GLY A 334 16.22 -14.55 6.39
C GLY A 334 17.74 -14.33 6.51
N ASN A 335 18.36 -13.71 5.50
CA ASN A 335 19.79 -13.36 5.45
C ASN A 335 20.04 -12.30 4.35
N THR A 336 20.97 -11.35 4.57
CA THR A 336 21.39 -10.37 3.54
C THR A 336 21.87 -11.01 2.24
N GLU A 337 22.44 -12.22 2.28
CA GLU A 337 22.91 -12.94 1.08
C GLU A 337 21.79 -13.37 0.11
N GLN A 338 20.51 -13.24 0.50
CA GLN A 338 19.38 -13.74 -0.28
C GLN A 338 18.86 -12.78 -1.36
N ASP A 339 18.98 -11.47 -1.15
CA ASP A 339 18.30 -10.46 -1.97
C ASP A 339 19.00 -9.08 -1.89
N GLY A 340 18.42 -8.08 -2.55
CA GLY A 340 18.79 -6.67 -2.46
C GLY A 340 17.57 -5.78 -2.69
N TYR A 341 17.82 -4.50 -2.91
CA TYR A 341 16.75 -3.55 -3.25
C TYR A 341 16.82 -3.14 -4.72
N THR A 342 15.76 -2.54 -5.27
CA THR A 342 15.81 -1.95 -6.62
C THR A 342 15.37 -0.49 -6.60
N MET A 343 16.18 0.39 -7.21
CA MET A 343 15.82 1.78 -7.48
C MET A 343 15.64 2.03 -8.98
N PHE A 344 14.55 2.70 -9.33
CA PHE A 344 14.25 3.19 -10.68
C PHE A 344 14.48 4.70 -10.69
N ILE A 345 15.58 5.18 -11.28
CA ILE A 345 15.95 6.60 -11.26
C ILE A 345 15.54 7.25 -12.59
N PRO A 346 14.53 8.15 -12.60
CA PRO A 346 14.20 8.94 -13.78
C PRO A 346 15.36 9.86 -14.12
N ASN A 347 15.60 10.09 -15.41
CA ASN A 347 16.54 11.12 -15.84
C ASN A 347 16.12 12.51 -15.31
N ASN A 348 17.10 13.41 -15.16
CA ASN A 348 16.87 14.74 -14.59
C ASN A 348 15.69 15.49 -15.22
N SER A 349 15.54 15.47 -16.55
CA SER A 349 14.43 16.17 -17.22
C SER A 349 13.06 15.58 -16.89
N ALA A 350 12.95 14.26 -16.71
CA ALA A 350 11.70 13.62 -16.29
C ALA A 350 11.32 14.03 -14.87
N VAL A 351 12.29 14.07 -13.94
CA VAL A 351 12.09 14.56 -12.57
C VAL A 351 11.65 16.03 -12.58
N ASP A 352 12.41 16.92 -13.23
CA ASP A 352 12.19 18.36 -13.20
C ASP A 352 10.82 18.73 -13.81
N ASN A 353 10.45 18.10 -14.92
CA ASN A 353 9.15 18.28 -15.58
C ASN A 353 7.98 17.76 -14.72
N PHE A 354 8.16 16.61 -14.04
CA PHE A 354 7.12 16.05 -13.18
C PHE A 354 6.93 16.88 -11.91
N VAL A 355 8.02 17.33 -11.28
CA VAL A 355 7.93 18.16 -10.08
C VAL A 355 7.27 19.50 -10.39
N SER A 356 7.72 20.21 -11.43
CA SER A 356 7.16 21.51 -11.80
C SER A 356 5.76 21.44 -12.39
N GLY A 357 5.48 20.45 -13.25
CA GLY A 357 4.20 20.33 -13.97
C GLY A 357 3.10 19.56 -13.23
N LYS A 358 3.45 18.66 -12.29
CA LYS A 358 2.50 17.81 -11.56
C LYS A 358 2.51 18.07 -10.05
N LEU A 359 3.65 17.90 -9.36
CA LEU A 359 3.69 18.01 -7.90
C LEU A 359 3.44 19.44 -7.40
N LEU A 360 4.04 20.44 -8.07
CA LEU A 360 3.91 21.87 -7.75
C LEU A 360 2.85 22.57 -8.63
N LYS A 361 1.91 21.83 -9.23
CA LYS A 361 0.82 22.35 -10.08
C LYS A 361 0.01 23.48 -9.40
N TYR A 362 -0.13 23.41 -8.08
CA TYR A 362 -0.95 24.31 -7.25
C TYR A 362 -0.18 24.98 -6.10
N ALA A 363 1.13 24.77 -6.00
CA ALA A 363 1.94 25.19 -4.86
C ALA A 363 3.25 25.81 -5.35
N THR A 364 3.72 26.87 -4.68
CA THR A 364 4.99 27.52 -5.06
C THR A 364 6.21 26.73 -4.59
N SER A 365 6.03 25.89 -3.56
CA SER A 365 7.08 25.06 -2.96
C SER A 365 6.48 23.90 -2.17
N PHE A 366 7.30 22.91 -1.81
CA PHE A 366 6.87 21.79 -0.98
C PHE A 366 6.49 22.18 0.47
N ASN A 367 6.82 23.40 0.92
CA ASN A 367 6.37 23.91 2.22
C ASN A 367 4.85 24.16 2.29
N GLU A 368 4.17 24.28 1.14
CA GLU A 368 2.72 24.44 1.04
C GLU A 368 1.97 23.09 0.93
N LEU A 369 2.72 21.98 0.81
CA LEU A 369 2.18 20.64 0.57
C LEU A 369 2.39 19.73 1.79
N PRO A 370 1.60 18.65 1.92
CA PRO A 370 1.85 17.62 2.93
C PRO A 370 3.26 17.03 2.79
N THR A 371 3.96 16.85 3.91
CA THR A 371 5.35 16.31 3.93
C THR A 371 5.49 14.97 3.23
N ASP A 372 4.42 14.17 3.23
CA ASP A 372 4.39 12.85 2.61
C ASP A 372 4.45 12.89 1.07
N VAL A 373 4.20 14.04 0.41
CA VAL A 373 4.23 14.13 -1.06
C VAL A 373 5.60 13.72 -1.61
N LEU A 374 6.70 14.17 -1.00
CA LEU A 374 8.05 13.76 -1.38
C LEU A 374 8.31 12.29 -1.02
N THR A 375 7.80 11.81 0.12
CA THR A 375 7.90 10.40 0.52
C THR A 375 7.22 9.49 -0.49
N TYR A 376 6.01 9.84 -0.95
CA TYR A 376 5.26 9.09 -1.97
C TYR A 376 5.99 9.11 -3.32
N PHE A 377 6.51 10.27 -3.75
CA PHE A 377 7.30 10.38 -4.97
C PHE A 377 8.56 9.50 -4.94
N LEU A 378 9.35 9.57 -3.87
CA LEU A 378 10.59 8.78 -3.76
C LEU A 378 10.28 7.28 -3.61
N SER A 379 9.30 6.91 -2.79
CA SER A 379 8.89 5.51 -2.57
C SER A 379 8.30 4.87 -3.83
N ALA A 380 7.69 5.65 -4.73
CA ALA A 380 7.19 5.14 -6.01
C ALA A 380 8.29 4.52 -6.88
N HIS A 381 9.52 4.99 -6.70
CA HIS A 381 10.72 4.59 -7.45
C HIS A 381 11.54 3.50 -6.73
N MET A 382 11.06 2.99 -5.59
CA MET A 382 11.79 2.07 -4.72
C MET A 382 11.02 0.74 -4.59
N ALA A 383 11.65 -0.36 -5.02
CA ALA A 383 11.13 -1.70 -4.81
C ALA A 383 11.94 -2.46 -3.76
N ASP A 384 11.23 -3.18 -2.90
CA ASP A 384 11.79 -4.11 -1.93
C ASP A 384 11.94 -5.50 -2.60
N GLY A 385 13.20 -5.87 -2.87
CA GLY A 385 13.60 -7.02 -3.67
C GLY A 385 14.35 -6.62 -4.95
N MET A 386 15.17 -7.53 -5.48
CA MET A 386 15.75 -7.42 -6.82
C MET A 386 14.69 -7.62 -7.90
N VAL A 387 14.42 -6.58 -8.70
CA VAL A 387 13.48 -6.65 -9.82
C VAL A 387 14.22 -7.11 -11.07
N TRP A 388 14.08 -8.39 -11.36
CA TRP A 388 14.64 -9.03 -12.55
C TRP A 388 13.77 -8.77 -13.79
N PRO A 389 14.35 -8.61 -14.99
CA PRO A 389 13.64 -8.47 -16.25
C PRO A 389 12.51 -9.49 -16.45
N SER A 390 12.76 -10.79 -16.23
CA SER A 390 11.77 -11.87 -16.38
C SER A 390 10.56 -11.77 -15.43
N ASN A 391 10.67 -11.01 -14.34
CA ASN A 391 9.63 -10.83 -13.33
C ASN A 391 9.06 -9.39 -13.29
N PHE A 392 9.51 -8.50 -14.18
CA PHE A 392 9.24 -7.06 -14.13
C PHE A 392 7.74 -6.70 -14.22
N GLU A 393 6.96 -7.40 -15.05
CA GLU A 393 5.52 -7.12 -15.24
C GLU A 393 4.70 -7.33 -13.96
N ARG A 394 5.20 -8.16 -13.03
CA ARG A 394 4.58 -8.40 -11.72
C ARG A 394 5.23 -7.62 -10.59
N ALA A 395 6.33 -6.93 -10.87
CA ALA A 395 7.09 -6.25 -9.86
C ALA A 395 6.38 -4.96 -9.42
N GLN A 396 6.36 -4.77 -8.10
CA GLN A 396 5.70 -3.64 -7.45
C GLN A 396 6.71 -2.88 -6.60
N ASN A 397 6.53 -1.56 -6.53
CA ASN A 397 7.24 -0.74 -5.56
C ASN A 397 6.69 -0.96 -4.13
N THR A 398 7.26 -0.28 -3.14
CA THR A 398 6.84 -0.43 -1.74
C THR A 398 5.46 0.13 -1.41
N ASN A 399 4.84 0.91 -2.31
CA ASN A 399 3.48 1.42 -2.17
C ASN A 399 2.40 0.40 -2.63
N GLY A 400 2.81 -0.76 -3.16
CA GLY A 400 1.92 -1.75 -3.78
C GLY A 400 1.46 -1.36 -5.18
N GLU A 401 2.27 -0.61 -5.91
CA GLU A 401 1.97 -0.11 -7.27
C GLU A 401 2.83 -0.86 -8.28
N PHE A 402 2.26 -1.29 -9.40
CA PHE A 402 3.01 -1.91 -10.49
C PHE A 402 3.98 -0.93 -11.12
N LEU A 403 5.25 -1.33 -11.28
CA LEU A 403 6.30 -0.48 -11.83
C LEU A 403 6.03 -0.08 -13.29
N ASN A 404 5.35 -0.95 -14.06
CA ASN A 404 4.88 -0.67 -15.42
C ASN A 404 3.46 -0.05 -15.46
N GLY A 405 2.87 0.26 -14.29
CA GLY A 405 1.57 0.92 -14.13
C GLY A 405 0.32 0.09 -14.43
N LYS A 406 0.43 -1.18 -14.88
CA LYS A 406 -0.73 -2.04 -15.23
C LYS A 406 -0.53 -3.56 -15.01
N GLY A 407 0.57 -4.01 -14.42
CA GLY A 407 0.82 -5.43 -14.18
C GLY A 407 1.07 -6.22 -15.47
N ASP A 408 0.58 -7.45 -15.55
CA ASP A 408 0.58 -8.33 -16.75
C ASP A 408 -0.13 -7.68 -17.99
N SER A 409 -0.76 -6.50 -17.86
CA SER A 409 -1.35 -5.70 -18.97
C SER A 409 -0.65 -4.35 -19.21
N GLY A 410 0.56 -4.18 -18.67
CA GLY A 410 1.41 -3.00 -18.86
C GLY A 410 2.47 -3.18 -19.95
N LEU A 411 3.48 -2.33 -19.90
CA LEU A 411 4.66 -2.46 -20.75
C LEU A 411 5.56 -3.59 -20.25
N SER A 412 6.18 -4.31 -21.17
CA SER A 412 7.25 -5.26 -20.85
C SER A 412 8.54 -4.52 -20.44
N PHE A 413 9.49 -5.22 -19.82
CA PHE A 413 10.77 -4.63 -19.40
C PHE A 413 11.53 -3.96 -20.57
N ALA A 414 11.44 -4.53 -21.77
CA ALA A 414 12.11 -4.01 -22.97
C ALA A 414 11.48 -2.69 -23.47
N GLU A 415 10.19 -2.48 -23.22
CA GLU A 415 9.42 -1.30 -23.65
C GLU A 415 9.39 -0.19 -22.58
N SER A 416 9.71 -0.51 -21.33
CA SER A 416 9.67 0.42 -20.18
C SER A 416 10.87 1.38 -20.07
N GLY A 417 11.34 1.95 -21.18
CA GLY A 417 12.19 3.15 -21.16
C GLY A 417 13.55 3.01 -20.45
N MET A 418 14.12 1.80 -20.41
CA MET A 418 15.33 1.47 -19.63
C MET A 418 16.62 2.01 -20.25
N LEU A 419 17.08 3.18 -19.78
CA LEU A 419 18.29 3.87 -20.23
C LEU A 419 19.59 3.15 -19.80
N ALA A 420 19.70 2.74 -18.53
CA ALA A 420 20.85 2.00 -18.02
C ALA A 420 20.41 0.92 -17.02
N LYS A 421 21.17 -0.17 -16.94
CA LYS A 421 20.94 -1.32 -16.04
C LYS A 421 22.24 -1.57 -15.28
N THR A 422 22.24 -1.38 -13.96
CA THR A 422 23.46 -1.42 -13.15
C THR A 422 23.27 -2.32 -11.93
N MET A 423 24.11 -3.36 -11.80
CA MET A 423 24.21 -4.13 -10.56
C MET A 423 24.94 -3.31 -9.50
N ALA A 424 24.38 -3.26 -8.30
CA ALA A 424 24.96 -2.62 -7.12
C ALA A 424 25.31 -3.66 -6.06
N SER A 425 26.21 -3.34 -5.11
CA SER A 425 26.56 -4.29 -4.03
C SER A 425 25.37 -4.63 -3.12
N ASN A 426 24.39 -3.73 -3.01
CA ASN A 426 23.19 -3.88 -2.20
C ASN A 426 21.88 -4.02 -3.00
N GLY A 427 21.94 -4.13 -4.34
CA GLY A 427 20.72 -4.09 -5.15
C GLY A 427 20.93 -3.94 -6.66
N ILE A 428 19.92 -3.37 -7.31
CA ILE A 428 19.89 -3.05 -8.74
C ILE A 428 19.49 -1.57 -8.91
N MET A 429 20.15 -0.86 -9.81
CA MET A 429 19.70 0.47 -10.27
C MET A 429 19.33 0.41 -11.74
N TYR A 430 18.12 0.86 -12.06
CA TYR A 430 17.68 1.13 -13.41
C TYR A 430 17.56 2.63 -13.62
N ASN A 431 18.24 3.18 -14.61
CA ASN A 431 17.94 4.53 -15.08
C ASN A 431 16.83 4.44 -16.12
N ILE A 432 15.82 5.30 -16.00
CA ILE A 432 14.64 5.31 -16.88
C ILE A 432 14.36 6.71 -17.44
N ASP A 433 13.64 6.76 -18.56
CA ASP A 433 13.32 8.00 -19.27
C ASP A 433 12.09 8.75 -18.74
N HIS A 434 11.37 8.17 -17.79
CA HIS A 434 10.09 8.66 -17.25
C HIS A 434 10.02 8.51 -15.72
N VAL A 435 9.03 9.15 -15.10
CA VAL A 435 8.70 8.97 -13.68
C VAL A 435 7.78 7.76 -13.51
N ILE A 436 8.05 6.91 -12.51
CA ILE A 436 7.17 5.78 -12.17
C ILE A 436 5.82 6.32 -11.70
N LYS A 437 4.74 5.83 -12.31
CA LYS A 437 3.38 6.23 -11.99
C LYS A 437 2.99 5.79 -10.58
N SER A 438 2.37 6.69 -9.83
CA SER A 438 1.91 6.42 -8.47
C SER A 438 0.44 6.82 -8.29
N LYS A 439 -0.30 5.98 -7.55
CA LYS A 439 -1.71 6.18 -7.20
C LYS A 439 -1.95 7.53 -6.50
N TYR A 440 -0.96 8.05 -5.77
CA TYR A 440 -1.04 9.34 -5.09
C TYR A 440 -1.13 10.53 -6.07
N PHE A 441 -0.63 10.38 -7.30
CA PHE A 441 -0.57 11.45 -8.30
C PHE A 441 -1.42 11.17 -9.54
N GLU A 442 -1.82 9.92 -9.76
CA GLU A 442 -2.49 9.47 -10.98
C GLU A 442 -4.00 9.19 -10.80
N THR A 443 -4.52 9.31 -9.58
CA THR A 443 -5.92 9.05 -9.23
C THR A 443 -6.64 10.33 -8.78
N VAL A 444 -7.97 10.30 -8.67
CA VAL A 444 -8.79 11.43 -8.20
C VAL A 444 -8.31 12.06 -6.87
N TYR A 445 -7.61 11.31 -6.02
CA TYR A 445 -6.99 11.85 -4.80
C TYR A 445 -5.87 12.87 -5.08
N SER A 446 -5.23 12.87 -6.26
CA SER A 446 -4.12 13.77 -6.56
C SER A 446 -4.49 15.24 -6.49
N GLU A 447 -5.71 15.59 -6.91
CA GLU A 447 -6.21 16.97 -6.89
C GLU A 447 -6.60 17.43 -5.46
N ILE A 448 -6.71 16.50 -4.50
CA ILE A 448 -6.91 16.80 -3.07
C ILE A 448 -5.55 16.85 -2.34
N LEU A 449 -4.63 15.95 -2.68
CA LEU A 449 -3.31 15.85 -2.07
C LEU A 449 -2.37 17.01 -2.46
N LEU A 450 -2.39 17.42 -3.72
CA LEU A 450 -1.44 18.37 -4.30
C LEU A 450 -1.95 19.82 -4.35
N ASN A 451 -3.19 20.08 -3.94
CA ASN A 451 -3.78 21.41 -3.99
C ASN A 451 -4.06 21.94 -2.56
N PRO A 452 -3.35 22.99 -2.11
CA PRO A 452 -3.53 23.58 -0.79
C PRO A 452 -4.97 24.01 -0.47
N ASP A 453 -5.79 24.34 -1.46
CA ASP A 453 -7.20 24.75 -1.29
C ASP A 453 -8.10 23.62 -0.79
N TYR A 454 -7.63 22.37 -0.78
CA TYR A 454 -8.36 21.19 -0.28
C TYR A 454 -7.68 20.52 0.92
N SER A 455 -6.74 21.20 1.59
CA SER A 455 -5.98 20.64 2.71
C SER A 455 -6.84 20.19 3.92
N LEU A 456 -7.99 20.82 4.19
CA LEU A 456 -8.95 20.37 5.20
C LEU A 456 -9.70 19.10 4.76
N LEU A 457 -10.05 18.98 3.48
CA LEU A 457 -10.62 17.75 2.93
C LEU A 457 -9.59 16.61 3.01
N ASN A 458 -8.33 16.90 2.69
CA ASN A 458 -7.22 15.96 2.83
C ASN A 458 -7.03 15.50 4.29
N ALA A 459 -7.07 16.43 5.26
CA ALA A 459 -7.02 16.11 6.68
C ALA A 459 -8.21 15.23 7.11
N ALA A 460 -9.43 15.56 6.68
CA ALA A 460 -10.61 14.74 6.98
C ALA A 460 -10.54 13.33 6.38
N LEU A 461 -10.03 13.18 5.15
CA LEU A 461 -9.79 11.86 4.54
C LEU A 461 -8.76 11.04 5.33
N ASN A 462 -7.66 11.65 5.75
CA ASN A 462 -6.62 10.96 6.52
C ASN A 462 -7.06 10.63 7.96
N ASN A 463 -7.87 11.49 8.60
CA ASN A 463 -8.31 11.27 9.99
C ASN A 463 -9.48 10.28 10.08
N PHE A 464 -10.43 10.32 9.14
CA PHE A 464 -11.64 9.48 9.20
C PHE A 464 -11.57 8.22 8.34
N TYR A 465 -10.76 8.20 7.28
CA TYR A 465 -10.87 7.23 6.19
C TYR A 465 -9.57 6.54 5.76
N LYS A 466 -8.47 6.74 6.49
CA LYS A 466 -7.23 5.97 6.31
C LYS A 466 -7.51 4.46 6.37
N ASN A 467 -6.95 3.71 5.42
CA ASN A 467 -7.19 2.27 5.24
C ASN A 467 -8.66 1.90 4.91
N SER A 468 -9.45 2.82 4.35
CA SER A 468 -10.83 2.55 3.91
C SER A 468 -11.21 3.36 2.65
N LEU A 469 -12.06 4.38 2.78
CA LEU A 469 -12.49 5.20 1.64
C LEU A 469 -11.31 5.93 0.96
N LEU A 470 -10.28 6.33 1.71
CA LEU A 470 -9.09 6.93 1.10
C LEU A 470 -8.35 5.93 0.18
N ASP A 471 -8.27 4.66 0.57
CA ASP A 471 -7.67 3.61 -0.26
C ASP A 471 -8.53 3.31 -1.49
N ASP A 472 -9.87 3.31 -1.34
CA ASP A 472 -10.81 3.19 -2.47
C ASP A 472 -10.61 4.31 -3.50
N LEU A 473 -10.41 5.57 -3.07
CA LEU A 473 -10.12 6.70 -3.98
C LEU A 473 -8.80 6.55 -4.74
N MET A 474 -7.90 5.67 -4.29
CA MET A 474 -6.61 5.38 -4.90
C MET A 474 -6.58 4.05 -5.68
N LYS A 475 -7.69 3.31 -5.76
CA LYS A 475 -7.79 2.12 -6.61
C LYS A 475 -7.79 2.52 -8.09
N SER A 476 -6.91 1.89 -8.87
CA SER A 476 -6.69 2.17 -10.29
C SER A 476 -5.91 1.02 -10.94
N PRO A 477 -5.70 1.02 -12.28
CA PRO A 477 -4.86 0.02 -12.93
C PRO A 477 -3.45 -0.09 -12.35
N ILE A 478 -2.91 1.01 -11.80
CA ILE A 478 -1.60 1.08 -11.13
C ILE A 478 -1.55 0.17 -9.88
N THR A 479 -2.69 -0.01 -9.21
CA THR A 479 -2.84 -0.90 -8.04
C THR A 479 -3.58 -2.20 -8.38
N GLY A 480 -3.78 -2.51 -9.67
CA GLY A 480 -4.43 -3.74 -10.15
C GLY A 480 -5.95 -3.68 -10.29
N TYR A 481 -6.59 -2.53 -10.06
CA TYR A 481 -8.03 -2.35 -10.14
C TYR A 481 -8.42 -1.67 -11.46
N VAL A 482 -8.78 -2.45 -12.47
CA VAL A 482 -8.93 -1.95 -13.85
C VAL A 482 -10.32 -1.38 -14.20
N GLU A 483 -11.33 -1.62 -13.37
CA GLU A 483 -12.73 -1.24 -13.65
C GLU A 483 -13.25 -0.05 -12.82
N GLU A 484 -12.47 0.42 -11.84
CA GLU A 484 -12.90 1.44 -10.88
C GLU A 484 -12.97 2.83 -11.54
N ASN A 485 -14.17 3.42 -11.56
CA ASN A 485 -14.40 4.79 -11.98
C ASN A 485 -15.06 5.59 -10.84
N VAL A 486 -14.38 6.62 -10.34
CA VAL A 486 -14.83 7.46 -9.24
C VAL A 486 -15.14 8.85 -9.75
N ILE A 487 -16.36 9.31 -9.52
CA ILE A 487 -16.72 10.72 -9.67
C ILE A 487 -16.72 11.34 -8.27
N ILE A 488 -15.87 12.34 -8.04
CA ILE A 488 -15.77 13.04 -6.76
C ILE A 488 -16.00 14.54 -6.91
N LEU A 489 -16.85 15.08 -6.03
CA LEU A 489 -17.08 16.50 -5.83
C LEU A 489 -16.21 16.98 -4.65
N ILE A 490 -15.34 17.96 -4.84
CA ILE A 490 -14.39 18.39 -3.81
C ILE A 490 -14.81 19.75 -3.20
N PRO A 491 -15.26 19.80 -1.93
CA PRO A 491 -15.49 21.07 -1.23
C PRO A 491 -14.15 21.71 -0.84
N SER A 492 -13.99 22.99 -1.14
CA SER A 492 -12.78 23.75 -0.79
C SER A 492 -12.68 24.01 0.72
N ASN A 493 -11.48 24.40 1.15
CA ASN A 493 -11.21 24.88 2.50
C ASN A 493 -12.09 26.05 2.92
N GLU A 494 -12.51 26.90 1.98
CA GLU A 494 -13.42 28.03 2.26
C GLU A 494 -14.81 27.51 2.61
N LEU A 495 -15.37 26.62 1.77
CA LEU A 495 -16.67 26.00 2.00
C LEU A 495 -16.72 25.17 3.28
N LEU A 496 -15.67 24.40 3.57
CA LEU A 496 -15.60 23.62 4.81
C LEU A 496 -15.55 24.52 6.06
N LYS A 497 -15.00 25.74 5.95
CA LYS A 497 -14.93 26.70 7.07
C LYS A 497 -16.28 27.38 7.38
N GLU A 498 -17.28 27.26 6.53
CA GLU A 498 -18.63 27.77 6.82
C GLU A 498 -19.32 26.99 7.95
N ASP A 499 -19.11 25.66 7.99
CA ASP A 499 -19.70 24.76 8.99
C ASP A 499 -18.68 24.29 10.04
N PHE A 500 -17.38 24.21 9.70
CA PHE A 500 -16.38 23.50 10.50
C PHE A 500 -15.14 24.32 10.85
N SER A 501 -14.61 24.07 12.04
CA SER A 501 -13.28 24.46 12.49
C SER A 501 -12.40 23.20 12.63
N TYR A 502 -11.10 23.34 12.37
CA TYR A 502 -10.11 22.27 12.52
C TYR A 502 -9.03 22.69 13.51
N ASN A 503 -8.53 21.74 14.29
CA ASN A 503 -7.45 21.96 15.25
C ASN A 503 -6.27 21.03 14.92
N ASP A 504 -5.17 21.61 14.43
CA ASP A 504 -3.97 20.87 14.00
C ASP A 504 -3.24 20.13 15.14
N ILE A 505 -3.48 20.52 16.40
CA ILE A 505 -2.86 19.87 17.57
C ILE A 505 -3.62 18.61 17.96
N SER A 506 -4.95 18.66 17.96
CA SER A 506 -5.81 17.52 18.32
C SER A 506 -6.27 16.69 17.12
N LEU A 507 -5.97 17.14 15.90
CA LEU A 507 -6.38 16.52 14.62
C LEU A 507 -7.90 16.29 14.52
N ALA A 508 -8.70 17.20 15.08
CA ALA A 508 -10.14 17.05 15.27
C ALA A 508 -10.93 18.18 14.61
N PHE A 509 -12.14 17.87 14.16
CA PHE A 509 -13.09 18.87 13.63
C PHE A 509 -14.18 19.20 14.64
N SER A 510 -14.55 20.47 14.71
CA SER A 510 -15.65 21.01 15.51
C SER A 510 -16.55 21.91 14.67
N PHE A 511 -17.75 22.25 15.15
CA PHE A 511 -18.58 23.27 14.47
C PHE A 511 -17.88 24.64 14.52
N ALA A 512 -17.97 25.42 13.44
CA ALA A 512 -17.35 26.74 13.34
C ALA A 512 -17.98 27.77 14.31
N ASP A 513 -19.27 27.60 14.64
CA ASP A 513 -20.01 28.46 15.57
C ASP A 513 -19.78 28.13 17.06
N GLY A 514 -19.10 27.01 17.36
CA GLY A 514 -18.89 26.52 18.72
C GLY A 514 -20.16 26.03 19.44
N ALA A 515 -21.28 25.88 18.73
CA ALA A 515 -22.56 25.47 19.31
C ALA A 515 -22.74 23.94 19.31
N THR A 516 -23.68 23.47 20.12
CA THR A 516 -24.16 22.08 20.11
C THR A 516 -25.51 21.99 19.41
N HIS A 517 -25.54 21.34 18.24
CA HIS A 517 -26.73 21.15 17.43
C HIS A 517 -27.41 19.81 17.77
N GLY A 518 -28.19 19.80 18.85
CA GLY A 518 -28.89 18.60 19.33
C GLY A 518 -27.93 17.47 19.73
N THR A 519 -28.11 16.27 19.16
CA THR A 519 -27.24 15.10 19.36
C THR A 519 -26.21 14.92 18.24
N ILE A 520 -26.07 15.89 17.35
CA ILE A 520 -25.27 15.79 16.13
C ILE A 520 -23.81 16.10 16.44
N ASN A 521 -22.92 15.20 16.03
CA ASN A 521 -21.48 15.42 16.10
C ASN A 521 -20.96 16.07 14.81
N ALA A 522 -20.07 17.07 14.92
CA ALA A 522 -19.50 17.78 13.78
C ALA A 522 -18.75 16.86 12.82
N GLU A 523 -17.96 15.93 13.33
CA GLU A 523 -17.22 14.97 12.51
C GLU A 523 -18.15 13.97 11.81
N ASP A 524 -19.24 13.54 12.46
CA ASP A 524 -20.19 12.61 11.83
C ASP A 524 -21.03 13.30 10.75
N ARG A 525 -21.33 14.60 10.91
CA ARG A 525 -21.88 15.43 9.82
C ARG A 525 -20.88 15.56 8.68
N LEU A 526 -19.62 15.96 8.96
CA LEU A 526 -18.57 16.12 7.94
C LEU A 526 -18.29 14.80 7.18
N LYS A 527 -18.21 13.67 7.89
CA LYS A 527 -18.12 12.32 7.31
C LYS A 527 -19.24 12.06 6.30
N ARG A 528 -20.48 12.46 6.59
CA ARG A 528 -21.58 12.33 5.63
C ARG A 528 -21.42 13.28 4.45
N LEU A 529 -21.13 14.56 4.67
CA LEU A 529 -20.97 15.54 3.59
C LEU A 529 -19.87 15.10 2.59
N ILE A 530 -18.74 14.59 3.08
CA ILE A 530 -17.68 14.01 2.23
C ILE A 530 -18.18 12.79 1.44
N ARG A 531 -18.91 11.89 2.10
CA ARG A 531 -19.47 10.68 1.46
C ARG A 531 -20.53 11.01 0.40
N MET A 532 -21.36 12.02 0.62
CA MET A 532 -22.35 12.52 -0.34
C MET A 532 -21.74 12.96 -1.67
N CYS A 533 -20.49 13.40 -1.64
CA CYS A 533 -19.77 13.88 -2.80
C CYS A 533 -19.11 12.79 -3.67
N ILE A 534 -19.23 11.50 -3.32
CA ILE A 534 -18.44 10.42 -3.94
C ILE A 534 -19.35 9.38 -4.58
N PHE A 535 -19.18 9.15 -5.89
CA PHE A 535 -19.97 8.20 -6.67
C PHE A 535 -19.03 7.22 -7.38
N LYS A 536 -18.98 5.97 -6.88
CA LYS A 536 -18.32 4.87 -7.58
C LYS A 536 -19.19 4.35 -8.71
N ARG A 537 -18.58 4.11 -9.87
CA ARG A 537 -19.17 3.73 -11.14
C ARG A 537 -18.21 2.79 -11.88
N ILE A 538 -18.67 2.27 -13.00
CA ILE A 538 -17.89 1.46 -13.94
C ILE A 538 -18.00 2.10 -15.31
N GLU A 539 -16.87 2.14 -16.02
CA GLU A 539 -16.75 2.62 -17.38
C GLU A 539 -15.77 1.71 -18.14
N ASN A 540 -16.32 0.74 -18.86
CA ASN A 540 -15.58 -0.20 -19.71
C ASN A 540 -16.38 -0.51 -20.99
N ASP A 541 -15.85 -1.35 -21.88
CA ASP A 541 -16.47 -1.66 -23.19
C ASP A 541 -17.86 -2.35 -23.11
N GLU A 542 -18.25 -2.86 -21.93
CA GLU A 542 -19.55 -3.54 -21.71
C GLU A 542 -20.53 -2.70 -20.86
N VAL A 543 -20.02 -1.83 -19.99
CA VAL A 543 -20.78 -1.13 -18.95
C VAL A 543 -20.35 0.32 -18.86
N HIS A 544 -21.26 1.21 -19.27
CA HIS A 544 -21.10 2.66 -19.17
C HIS A 544 -22.05 3.20 -18.10
N THR A 545 -21.50 3.57 -16.94
CA THR A 545 -22.28 4.12 -15.81
C THR A 545 -21.65 5.37 -15.21
N ALA A 546 -20.50 5.83 -15.72
CA ALA A 546 -19.88 7.06 -15.25
C ALA A 546 -20.77 8.29 -15.47
N ILE A 547 -20.78 9.21 -14.49
CA ILE A 547 -21.42 10.51 -14.63
C ILE A 547 -20.42 11.41 -15.38
N LYS A 548 -20.79 11.89 -16.57
CA LYS A 548 -19.83 12.54 -17.48
C LYS A 548 -19.58 14.01 -17.14
N ASP A 549 -20.65 14.75 -16.89
CA ASP A 549 -20.69 16.22 -16.96
C ASP A 549 -21.84 16.84 -16.13
N PHE A 550 -22.72 16.03 -15.53
CA PHE A 550 -23.92 16.47 -14.81
C PHE A 550 -24.95 17.24 -15.68
N GLU A 551 -24.97 17.03 -17.00
CA GLU A 551 -25.94 17.66 -17.92
C GLU A 551 -27.41 17.24 -17.67
N GLY A 552 -27.63 16.06 -17.07
CA GLY A 552 -28.96 15.55 -16.71
C GLY A 552 -29.43 14.40 -17.59
N SER A 553 -30.75 14.22 -17.74
CA SER A 553 -31.35 13.11 -18.49
C SER A 553 -32.75 13.43 -19.06
N PRO A 554 -32.85 14.29 -20.11
CA PRO A 554 -34.11 14.62 -20.79
C PRO A 554 -34.99 13.43 -21.19
N ALA A 555 -34.38 12.29 -21.56
CA ALA A 555 -35.08 11.08 -22.00
C ALA A 555 -35.87 10.36 -20.88
N LEU A 556 -35.68 10.69 -19.60
CA LEU A 556 -36.36 10.05 -18.47
C LEU A 556 -37.69 10.70 -18.08
N GLY A 557 -37.95 11.94 -18.52
CA GLY A 557 -39.22 12.64 -18.23
C GLY A 557 -39.32 13.28 -16.83
N TYR A 558 -38.23 13.34 -16.07
CA TYR A 558 -38.12 14.01 -14.77
C TYR A 558 -37.71 15.49 -14.91
N ASP A 559 -38.43 16.25 -15.75
CA ASP A 559 -38.05 17.64 -16.14
C ASP A 559 -36.60 17.79 -16.64
N GLY A 560 -36.03 16.71 -17.16
CA GLY A 560 -34.64 16.65 -17.62
C GLY A 560 -33.58 16.44 -16.55
N TYR A 561 -33.93 16.31 -15.27
CA TYR A 561 -32.97 15.89 -14.25
C TYR A 561 -32.48 14.46 -14.49
N GLY A 562 -31.17 14.29 -14.38
CA GLY A 562 -30.52 13.01 -14.10
C GLY A 562 -30.42 12.78 -12.59
N TYR A 563 -30.20 11.53 -12.20
CA TYR A 563 -30.14 11.13 -10.79
C TYR A 563 -28.96 10.20 -10.53
N ALA A 564 -28.39 10.29 -9.34
CA ALA A 564 -27.32 9.42 -8.90
C ALA A 564 -27.42 9.15 -7.40
N VAL A 565 -27.15 7.90 -7.02
CA VAL A 565 -27.00 7.46 -5.63
C VAL A 565 -25.56 6.98 -5.40
N ASN A 566 -25.06 7.17 -4.18
CA ASN A 566 -23.75 6.68 -3.73
C ASN A 566 -23.85 5.39 -2.89
N ASP A 567 -22.70 4.81 -2.52
CA ASP A 567 -22.59 3.63 -1.64
C ASP A 567 -23.18 3.85 -0.22
N TYR A 568 -23.50 5.11 0.12
CA TYR A 568 -23.95 5.55 1.44
C TYR A 568 -25.44 5.91 1.48
N GLY A 569 -26.18 5.62 0.39
CA GLY A 569 -27.62 5.84 0.24
C GLY A 569 -28.04 7.31 0.12
N ASP A 570 -27.11 8.25 0.07
CA ASP A 570 -27.42 9.64 -0.23
C ASP A 570 -27.53 9.81 -1.76
N MET A 571 -28.56 10.56 -2.18
CA MET A 571 -28.97 10.72 -3.58
C MET A 571 -28.84 12.19 -3.98
N ILE A 572 -28.50 12.42 -5.25
CA ILE A 572 -28.51 13.74 -5.90
C ILE A 572 -29.41 13.71 -7.14
N ARG A 573 -29.96 14.88 -7.47
CA ARG A 573 -30.44 15.20 -8.82
C ARG A 573 -29.49 16.20 -9.47
N PHE A 574 -29.36 16.15 -10.79
CA PHE A 574 -28.46 17.03 -11.53
C PHE A 574 -28.98 17.35 -12.93
N LYS A 575 -28.64 18.54 -13.44
CA LYS A 575 -29.05 19.05 -14.75
C LYS A 575 -28.21 20.29 -15.09
N ASP A 576 -27.82 20.48 -16.35
CA ASP A 576 -27.12 21.69 -16.84
C ASP A 576 -25.87 22.06 -15.99
N GLY A 577 -25.13 21.06 -15.49
CA GLY A 577 -23.95 21.25 -14.61
C GLY A 577 -24.26 21.62 -13.15
N GLN A 578 -25.54 21.72 -12.79
CA GLN A 578 -26.02 21.98 -11.44
C GLN A 578 -26.43 20.68 -10.74
N ILE A 579 -26.22 20.63 -9.42
CA ILE A 579 -26.47 19.48 -8.55
C ILE A 579 -27.28 19.94 -7.33
N GLN A 580 -28.22 19.11 -6.88
CA GLN A 580 -28.90 19.28 -5.60
C GLN A 580 -28.98 17.96 -4.86
N ALA A 581 -28.52 17.96 -3.60
CA ALA A 581 -28.90 16.95 -2.62
C ALA A 581 -30.19 17.37 -1.89
N VAL A 582 -30.78 16.48 -1.09
CA VAL A 582 -32.10 16.69 -0.47
C VAL A 582 -32.20 17.97 0.39
N GLY A 583 -31.12 18.37 1.07
CA GLY A 583 -31.06 19.61 1.84
C GLY A 583 -31.07 20.86 0.96
N ASN A 584 -30.30 20.85 -0.15
CA ASN A 584 -30.32 21.96 -1.12
C ASN A 584 -31.71 22.11 -1.75
N ILE A 585 -32.41 21.01 -2.04
CA ILE A 585 -33.81 21.04 -2.53
C ILE A 585 -34.75 21.72 -1.52
N LEU A 586 -34.58 21.47 -0.22
CA LEU A 586 -35.40 22.08 0.83
C LEU A 586 -35.12 23.59 1.03
N ASP A 587 -33.91 24.03 0.72
CA ASP A 587 -33.49 25.43 0.78
C ASP A 587 -33.74 26.21 -0.54
N ASP A 588 -34.25 25.57 -1.59
CA ASP A 588 -34.31 26.08 -2.98
C ASP A 588 -32.94 26.55 -3.51
N ASP A 589 -31.89 25.82 -3.12
CA ASP A 589 -30.49 26.12 -3.40
C ASP A 589 -29.91 25.15 -4.44
N VAL A 590 -28.96 25.63 -5.27
CA VAL A 590 -28.28 24.85 -6.32
C VAL A 590 -26.77 24.94 -6.16
N VAL A 591 -26.10 23.81 -6.35
CA VAL A 591 -24.63 23.68 -6.32
C VAL A 591 -24.11 23.52 -7.75
N THR A 592 -23.19 24.36 -8.17
CA THR A 592 -22.52 24.26 -9.49
C THR A 592 -21.34 23.30 -9.39
N ALA A 593 -21.24 22.32 -10.29
CA ALA A 593 -20.07 21.44 -10.41
C ALA A 593 -19.20 21.85 -11.60
N ILE A 594 -17.90 22.02 -11.37
CA ILE A 594 -16.93 22.45 -12.39
C ILE A 594 -15.85 21.38 -12.51
N GLU A 595 -15.68 20.76 -13.69
CA GLU A 595 -14.65 19.73 -13.88
C GLU A 595 -13.24 20.33 -13.72
N VAL A 596 -12.45 19.71 -12.84
CA VAL A 596 -11.06 20.09 -12.53
C VAL A 596 -10.08 19.15 -13.23
N ALA A 597 -10.39 17.85 -13.27
CA ALA A 597 -9.52 16.84 -13.87
C ALA A 597 -10.28 15.56 -14.26
N THR A 598 -9.82 14.92 -15.33
CA THR A 598 -10.03 13.51 -15.65
C THR A 598 -8.71 12.77 -15.43
N LEU A 599 -8.73 11.68 -14.67
CA LEU A 599 -7.56 10.93 -14.16
C LEU A 599 -7.76 9.42 -14.34
N ASN A 600 -6.75 8.59 -14.02
CA ASN A 600 -6.73 7.16 -14.40
C ASN A 600 -7.83 6.30 -13.73
N ASN A 601 -8.53 6.82 -12.73
CA ASN A 601 -9.66 6.16 -12.08
C ASN A 601 -10.91 7.05 -11.95
N GLY A 602 -11.08 8.07 -12.81
CA GLY A 602 -12.34 8.84 -12.90
C GLY A 602 -12.15 10.36 -12.96
N LYS A 603 -13.13 11.11 -12.43
CA LYS A 603 -13.23 12.57 -12.57
C LYS A 603 -13.34 13.30 -11.24
N VAL A 604 -12.75 14.49 -11.21
CA VAL A 604 -12.78 15.44 -10.09
C VAL A 604 -13.52 16.70 -10.52
N PHE A 605 -14.49 17.13 -9.72
CA PHE A 605 -15.21 18.39 -9.89
C PHE A 605 -15.10 19.26 -8.63
N ALA A 606 -14.75 20.53 -8.78
CA ALA A 606 -14.93 21.51 -7.71
C ALA A 606 -16.41 21.88 -7.60
N ILE A 607 -16.83 22.29 -6.40
CA ILE A 607 -18.18 22.80 -6.13
C ILE A 607 -18.13 24.20 -5.55
N ASP A 608 -19.13 25.03 -5.88
CA ASP A 608 -19.27 26.42 -5.42
C ASP A 608 -19.97 26.56 -4.06
N LYS A 609 -20.62 25.49 -3.59
CA LYS A 609 -21.34 25.37 -2.31
C LYS A 609 -21.27 23.93 -1.81
N LEU A 610 -21.55 23.71 -0.53
CA LEU A 610 -21.69 22.36 0.01
C LEU A 610 -22.99 21.69 -0.46
N LEU A 611 -22.91 20.42 -0.87
CA LEU A 611 -24.10 19.56 -0.91
C LEU A 611 -24.62 19.34 0.51
N GLN A 612 -25.93 19.48 0.71
CA GLN A 612 -26.58 19.42 2.01
C GLN A 612 -27.60 18.27 2.09
N PHE A 613 -27.68 17.60 3.24
CA PHE A 613 -28.75 16.64 3.55
C PHE A 613 -29.85 17.22 4.46
N SER A 614 -29.63 18.44 4.97
CA SER A 614 -30.52 19.20 5.85
C SER A 614 -30.77 20.60 5.26
N PRO A 615 -31.88 21.29 5.59
CA PRO A 615 -32.16 22.68 5.18
C PRO A 615 -31.22 23.66 5.90
N ARG A 616 -29.93 23.59 5.60
CA ARG A 616 -28.84 24.24 6.33
C ARG A 616 -28.88 25.77 6.20
N VAL A 617 -29.39 26.30 5.10
CA VAL A 617 -29.52 27.75 4.89
C VAL A 617 -30.74 28.28 5.65
N THR A 618 -31.94 27.76 5.36
CA THR A 618 -33.20 28.30 5.89
C THR A 618 -33.44 27.94 7.37
N LYS A 619 -32.85 26.86 7.89
CA LYS A 619 -33.00 26.40 9.28
C LYS A 619 -31.73 26.43 10.12
N SER A 620 -30.67 27.11 9.65
CA SER A 620 -29.36 27.30 10.32
C SER A 620 -29.40 27.48 11.84
N ALA A 621 -30.32 28.30 12.36
CA ALA A 621 -30.46 28.63 13.78
C ALA A 621 -31.21 27.56 14.64
N SER A 622 -31.43 26.36 14.10
CA SER A 622 -32.19 25.28 14.74
C SER A 622 -31.65 23.90 14.36
N ASN A 623 -31.84 22.89 15.21
CA ASN A 623 -31.35 21.52 14.94
C ASN A 623 -31.79 20.99 13.56
N GLU A 624 -32.98 21.39 13.08
CA GLU A 624 -33.51 21.04 11.75
C GLU A 624 -32.55 21.37 10.60
N GLY A 625 -31.74 22.43 10.71
CA GLY A 625 -30.75 22.81 9.71
C GLY A 625 -29.51 21.91 9.68
N TRP A 626 -29.37 21.00 10.65
CA TRP A 626 -28.19 20.17 10.85
C TRP A 626 -28.48 18.66 10.80
N GLU A 627 -29.69 18.21 11.16
CA GLU A 627 -30.11 16.80 11.21
C GLU A 627 -30.95 16.32 10.01
N ASP A 628 -31.10 14.99 9.91
CA ASP A 628 -32.07 14.37 9.00
C ASP A 628 -33.51 14.74 9.38
N GLN A 629 -34.22 15.34 8.42
CA GLN A 629 -35.66 15.56 8.50
C GLN A 629 -36.42 14.22 8.58
N LYS A 630 -37.62 14.20 9.17
CA LYS A 630 -38.38 12.94 9.32
C LYS A 630 -38.88 12.44 7.95
N LEU A 631 -38.69 11.14 7.68
CA LEU A 631 -39.12 10.52 6.41
C LEU A 631 -40.61 10.74 6.10
N TYR A 632 -41.47 10.68 7.12
CA TYR A 632 -42.90 10.96 6.98
C TYR A 632 -43.19 12.36 6.39
N THR A 633 -42.38 13.38 6.71
CA THR A 633 -42.51 14.73 6.16
C THR A 633 -42.33 14.77 4.64
N PHE A 634 -41.48 13.90 4.10
CA PHE A 634 -41.29 13.75 2.64
C PHE A 634 -42.45 13.00 2.01
N ILE A 635 -42.99 11.97 2.66
CA ILE A 635 -44.19 11.26 2.18
C ILE A 635 -45.40 12.21 2.16
N ASP A 636 -45.60 13.01 3.21
CA ASP A 636 -46.67 14.02 3.29
C ASP A 636 -46.51 15.12 2.21
N SER A 637 -45.28 15.59 1.97
CA SER A 637 -44.99 16.56 0.91
C SER A 637 -45.18 15.99 -0.50
N TYR A 638 -44.73 14.74 -0.72
CA TYR A 638 -44.93 14.00 -1.95
C TYR A 638 -46.42 13.83 -2.27
N VAL A 639 -47.26 13.44 -1.30
CA VAL A 639 -48.71 13.24 -1.49
C VAL A 639 -49.43 14.57 -1.76
N LYS A 640 -48.96 15.70 -1.22
CA LYS A 640 -49.50 17.03 -1.57
C LYS A 640 -49.24 17.40 -3.03
N GLN A 641 -48.11 17.00 -3.59
CA GLN A 641 -47.79 17.16 -5.02
C GLN A 641 -48.45 16.09 -5.89
N ASN A 642 -48.75 14.92 -5.30
CA ASN A 642 -49.34 13.75 -5.96
C ASN A 642 -50.63 13.29 -5.23
N PRO A 643 -51.78 13.96 -5.42
CA PRO A 643 -53.05 13.58 -4.77
C PRO A 643 -53.54 12.18 -5.13
N ASP A 644 -53.03 11.62 -6.23
CA ASP A 644 -53.18 10.23 -6.65
C ASP A 644 -52.42 9.21 -5.76
N ALA A 645 -51.73 9.66 -4.71
CA ALA A 645 -51.17 8.82 -3.64
C ALA A 645 -51.94 8.92 -2.30
N GLN A 646 -53.00 9.73 -2.22
CA GLN A 646 -53.71 10.02 -0.97
C GLN A 646 -54.29 8.77 -0.28
N VAL A 647 -54.77 7.78 -1.04
CA VAL A 647 -55.32 6.54 -0.47
C VAL A 647 -54.23 5.75 0.24
N PHE A 648 -53.02 5.64 -0.32
CA PHE A 648 -51.88 5.01 0.34
C PHE A 648 -51.55 5.72 1.67
N LYS A 649 -51.48 7.06 1.65
CA LYS A 649 -51.22 7.85 2.85
C LYS A 649 -52.26 7.60 3.94
N ASN A 650 -53.55 7.52 3.60
CA ASN A 650 -54.61 7.27 4.57
C ASN A 650 -54.45 5.91 5.27
N TYR A 651 -53.92 4.88 4.61
CA TYR A 651 -53.58 3.62 5.27
C TYR A 651 -52.30 3.74 6.12
N LEU A 652 -51.25 4.40 5.62
CA LEU A 652 -50.02 4.66 6.37
C LEU A 652 -50.31 5.33 7.72
N ASP A 653 -51.09 6.41 7.69
CA ASP A 653 -51.51 7.23 8.84
C ASP A 653 -52.28 6.43 9.91
N LYS A 654 -52.87 5.29 9.55
CA LYS A 654 -53.71 4.45 10.42
C LYS A 654 -53.07 3.12 10.83
N THR A 655 -51.94 2.73 10.22
CA THR A 655 -51.32 1.41 10.40
C THR A 655 -49.99 1.49 11.14
N ILE A 656 -49.04 2.24 10.59
CA ILE A 656 -47.64 2.23 11.06
C ILE A 656 -47.08 3.61 11.40
N TYR A 657 -47.81 4.70 11.14
CA TYR A 657 -47.42 6.05 11.54
C TYR A 657 -47.81 6.39 12.98
N THR A 658 -46.91 7.03 13.73
CA THR A 658 -47.16 7.57 15.06
C THR A 658 -47.12 9.10 15.04
N ALA A 659 -48.28 9.73 15.19
CA ALA A 659 -48.40 11.19 15.14
C ALA A 659 -47.69 11.95 16.28
N THR A 660 -47.43 11.28 17.41
CA THR A 660 -46.82 11.90 18.60
C THR A 660 -45.34 12.24 18.43
N ASP A 661 -44.59 11.42 17.69
CA ASP A 661 -43.14 11.56 17.50
C ASP A 661 -42.72 11.60 16.01
N GLY A 662 -43.67 11.45 15.09
CA GLY A 662 -43.46 11.43 13.66
C GLY A 662 -42.81 10.13 13.14
N SER A 663 -42.77 9.07 13.96
CA SER A 663 -42.13 7.80 13.59
C SER A 663 -43.01 6.95 12.65
N ILE A 664 -42.34 6.08 11.89
CA ILE A 664 -42.96 5.01 11.10
C ILE A 664 -42.44 3.69 11.65
N ALA A 665 -43.32 2.82 12.12
CA ALA A 665 -42.95 1.55 12.72
C ALA A 665 -42.15 0.67 11.73
N GLY A 666 -41.02 0.12 12.20
CA GLY A 666 -40.10 -0.67 11.36
C GLY A 666 -39.09 0.15 10.54
N ILE A 667 -39.18 1.49 10.54
CA ILE A 667 -38.24 2.39 9.88
C ILE A 667 -37.21 2.93 10.87
N SER A 668 -35.92 2.83 10.54
CA SER A 668 -34.81 3.45 11.26
C SER A 668 -34.46 4.80 10.65
N THR A 669 -34.14 5.81 11.46
CA THR A 669 -33.59 7.09 10.99
C THR A 669 -32.20 6.97 10.36
N SER A 670 -31.49 5.86 10.59
CA SER A 670 -30.19 5.54 9.99
C SER A 670 -30.26 4.54 8.83
N GLY A 671 -31.46 4.08 8.45
CA GLY A 671 -31.64 3.08 7.40
C GLY A 671 -31.66 3.68 5.98
N PHE A 672 -31.54 2.80 4.98
CA PHE A 672 -31.66 3.13 3.56
C PHE A 672 -32.95 2.54 2.99
N TYR A 673 -33.77 3.35 2.32
CA TYR A 673 -35.11 2.94 1.92
C TYR A 673 -35.46 3.28 0.46
N THR A 674 -36.03 2.30 -0.25
CA THR A 674 -36.72 2.52 -1.53
C THR A 674 -38.21 2.30 -1.29
N ILE A 675 -39.02 3.35 -1.45
CA ILE A 675 -40.42 3.41 -1.01
C ILE A 675 -41.31 3.41 -2.25
N LEU A 676 -42.22 2.44 -2.32
CA LEU A 676 -43.05 2.19 -3.50
C LEU A 676 -44.51 2.52 -3.19
N ILE A 677 -44.98 3.65 -3.72
CA ILE A 677 -46.32 4.17 -3.44
C ILE A 677 -47.26 3.85 -4.61
N PRO A 678 -48.26 2.99 -4.43
CA PRO A 678 -49.24 2.71 -5.48
C PRO A 678 -50.20 3.89 -5.69
N THR A 679 -50.66 4.09 -6.92
CA THR A 679 -51.71 5.09 -7.22
C THR A 679 -53.03 4.73 -6.54
N ASN A 680 -53.92 5.71 -6.37
CA ASN A 680 -55.27 5.52 -5.81
C ASN A 680 -56.07 4.45 -6.56
N ASP A 681 -55.89 4.33 -7.87
CA ASP A 681 -56.57 3.31 -8.70
C ASP A 681 -55.97 1.92 -8.47
N VAL A 682 -54.65 1.83 -8.29
CA VAL A 682 -53.96 0.58 -7.93
C VAL A 682 -54.34 0.14 -6.51
N MET A 683 -54.47 1.08 -5.57
CA MET A 683 -54.97 0.82 -4.22
C MET A 683 -56.42 0.30 -4.25
N GLN A 684 -57.30 0.91 -5.05
CA GLN A 684 -58.67 0.42 -5.26
C GLN A 684 -58.69 -0.97 -5.90
N LYS A 685 -57.83 -1.23 -6.88
CA LYS A 685 -57.68 -2.56 -7.50
C LYS A 685 -57.26 -3.61 -6.47
N ALA A 686 -56.30 -3.30 -5.59
CA ALA A 686 -55.91 -4.19 -4.49
C ALA A 686 -57.08 -4.48 -3.52
N GLN A 687 -58.03 -3.56 -3.36
CA GLN A 687 -59.27 -3.82 -2.61
C GLN A 687 -60.24 -4.72 -3.36
N GLN A 688 -60.45 -4.48 -4.66
CA GLN A 688 -61.33 -5.29 -5.53
C GLN A 688 -60.83 -6.73 -5.65
N ASP A 689 -59.52 -6.91 -5.78
CA ASP A 689 -58.84 -8.21 -5.80
C ASP A 689 -58.79 -8.87 -4.40
N GLY A 690 -59.28 -8.19 -3.36
CA GLY A 690 -59.42 -8.72 -2.00
C GLY A 690 -58.12 -8.78 -1.20
N TYR A 691 -57.05 -8.10 -1.62
CA TYR A 691 -55.75 -8.07 -0.95
C TYR A 691 -55.58 -6.90 0.03
N LEU A 692 -56.36 -5.83 -0.12
CA LEU A 692 -56.43 -4.72 0.82
C LEU A 692 -57.88 -4.59 1.36
N PRO A 693 -58.11 -4.42 2.68
CA PRO A 693 -59.46 -4.22 3.22
C PRO A 693 -60.04 -2.84 2.85
N ALA A 694 -61.31 -2.58 3.20
CA ALA A 694 -61.86 -1.23 3.15
C ALA A 694 -61.29 -0.36 4.28
N LEU A 695 -60.97 0.90 3.99
CA LEU A 695 -60.31 1.82 4.93
C LEU A 695 -61.12 1.99 6.23
N SER A 696 -62.46 2.04 6.13
CA SER A 696 -63.36 2.15 7.29
C SER A 696 -63.23 1.00 8.29
N TYR A 697 -62.82 -0.19 7.85
CA TYR A 697 -62.55 -1.32 8.76
C TYR A 697 -61.19 -1.20 9.47
N VAL A 698 -60.21 -0.55 8.82
CA VAL A 698 -58.91 -0.23 9.44
C VAL A 698 -59.06 0.92 10.43
N GLU A 699 -59.81 1.96 10.08
CA GLU A 699 -60.16 3.07 10.99
C GLU A 699 -61.02 2.61 12.17
N GLY A 700 -61.89 1.62 11.96
CA GLY A 700 -62.63 0.92 13.01
C GLY A 700 -61.80 -0.07 13.84
N LEU A 701 -60.47 -0.14 13.63
CA LEU A 701 -59.53 -0.99 14.34
C LEU A 701 -59.90 -2.48 14.35
N GLN A 702 -60.52 -2.99 13.28
CA GLN A 702 -60.81 -4.43 13.16
C GLN A 702 -59.49 -5.22 13.04
N PRO A 703 -59.19 -6.21 13.91
CA PRO A 703 -57.85 -6.81 14.00
C PRO A 703 -57.31 -7.38 12.69
N ASP A 704 -58.11 -8.17 11.96
CA ASP A 704 -57.68 -8.80 10.71
C ASP A 704 -57.46 -7.77 9.60
N SER A 705 -58.35 -6.78 9.51
CA SER A 705 -58.24 -5.67 8.56
C SER A 705 -57.01 -4.80 8.87
N LEU A 706 -56.76 -4.50 10.13
CA LEU A 706 -55.59 -3.74 10.56
C LEU A 706 -54.29 -4.50 10.25
N THR A 707 -54.21 -5.78 10.62
CA THR A 707 -53.05 -6.64 10.30
C THR A 707 -52.79 -6.71 8.79
N LYS A 708 -53.84 -6.92 7.98
CA LYS A 708 -53.73 -7.03 6.53
C LYS A 708 -53.29 -5.72 5.87
N ALA A 709 -53.82 -4.58 6.32
CA ALA A 709 -53.41 -3.27 5.85
C ALA A 709 -51.97 -2.94 6.28
N THR A 710 -51.60 -3.22 7.53
CA THR A 710 -50.23 -3.06 8.05
C THR A 710 -49.22 -3.89 7.25
N ASN A 711 -49.55 -5.14 6.91
CA ASN A 711 -48.67 -5.99 6.09
C ASN A 711 -48.52 -5.47 4.66
N PHE A 712 -49.61 -4.99 4.05
CA PHE A 712 -49.57 -4.34 2.74
C PHE A 712 -48.67 -3.11 2.76
N ILE A 713 -48.89 -2.17 3.68
CA ILE A 713 -48.12 -0.92 3.78
C ILE A 713 -46.66 -1.19 4.12
N ASN A 714 -46.35 -2.10 5.04
CA ASN A 714 -44.96 -2.48 5.34
C ASN A 714 -44.23 -3.10 4.13
N SER A 715 -44.96 -3.77 3.22
CA SER A 715 -44.35 -4.33 2.01
C SER A 715 -43.88 -3.27 1.01
N CYS A 716 -44.48 -2.07 1.04
CA CYS A 716 -44.12 -0.90 0.22
C CYS A 716 -42.80 -0.23 0.61
N PHE A 717 -42.22 -0.56 1.78
CA PHE A 717 -40.92 -0.04 2.22
C PHE A 717 -39.84 -1.10 1.99
N LEU A 718 -39.02 -0.93 0.96
CA LEU A 718 -37.85 -1.77 0.72
C LEU A 718 -36.67 -1.24 1.50
N SER A 719 -35.92 -2.12 2.15
CA SER A 719 -34.78 -1.77 3.00
C SER A 719 -33.46 -2.33 2.46
N GLY A 720 -32.38 -1.58 2.69
CA GLY A 720 -31.00 -2.02 2.44
C GLY A 720 -30.23 -1.11 1.50
N THR A 721 -30.90 -0.48 0.52
CA THR A 721 -30.32 0.57 -0.31
C THR A 721 -31.40 1.49 -0.91
N VAL A 722 -30.96 2.63 -1.43
CA VAL A 722 -31.75 3.57 -2.23
C VAL A 722 -31.52 3.25 -3.71
N VAL A 723 -32.57 3.00 -4.49
CA VAL A 723 -32.46 2.66 -5.92
C VAL A 723 -33.15 3.74 -6.76
N SER A 724 -32.37 4.51 -7.52
CA SER A 724 -32.85 5.52 -8.47
C SER A 724 -33.33 4.90 -9.80
N ASP A 725 -34.37 5.47 -10.40
CA ASP A 725 -34.69 5.27 -11.82
C ASP A 725 -33.88 6.27 -12.65
N ASP A 726 -32.58 5.99 -12.75
CA ASP A 726 -31.54 6.85 -13.36
C ASP A 726 -31.28 6.53 -14.84
N GLY A 727 -31.96 5.55 -15.41
CA GLY A 727 -31.79 5.13 -16.80
C GLY A 727 -30.51 4.35 -17.14
N VAL A 728 -29.54 4.21 -16.21
CA VAL A 728 -28.27 3.50 -16.52
C VAL A 728 -28.46 1.99 -16.50
N ALA A 729 -27.64 1.24 -17.24
CA ALA A 729 -27.86 -0.20 -17.49
C ALA A 729 -27.77 -1.12 -16.24
N ARG A 730 -27.16 -0.65 -15.16
CA ARG A 730 -26.90 -1.40 -13.92
C ARG A 730 -27.53 -0.68 -12.72
N ILE A 731 -27.92 -1.42 -11.69
CA ILE A 731 -28.42 -0.85 -10.44
C ILE A 731 -27.23 -0.40 -9.59
N MET A 732 -27.26 0.87 -9.19
CA MET A 732 -26.29 1.48 -8.28
C MET A 732 -26.93 1.74 -6.92
N PRO A 733 -26.16 1.71 -5.81
CA PRO A 733 -24.75 1.29 -5.75
C PRO A 733 -24.55 -0.23 -5.97
N GLY A 734 -23.33 -0.62 -6.36
CA GLY A 734 -22.88 -2.03 -6.39
C GLY A 734 -22.99 -2.81 -7.72
N ASN A 735 -23.29 -2.14 -8.85
CA ASN A 735 -23.23 -2.73 -10.20
C ASN A 735 -24.10 -3.99 -10.43
N TYR A 736 -25.34 -4.02 -9.94
CA TYR A 736 -26.19 -5.20 -10.07
C TYR A 736 -27.06 -5.16 -11.35
N GLU A 737 -27.21 -6.29 -12.05
CA GLU A 737 -28.33 -6.44 -13.02
C GLU A 737 -29.67 -6.51 -12.30
N LYS A 738 -29.64 -7.17 -11.14
CA LYS A 738 -30.77 -7.45 -10.27
C LYS A 738 -30.30 -7.46 -8.82
N ILE A 739 -31.05 -6.83 -7.93
CA ILE A 739 -30.78 -6.84 -6.49
C ILE A 739 -32.03 -7.28 -5.72
N ASN A 740 -31.84 -8.11 -4.69
CA ASN A 740 -32.92 -8.51 -3.78
C ASN A 740 -32.95 -7.58 -2.58
N LEU A 741 -34.02 -6.81 -2.41
CA LEU A 741 -34.25 -5.94 -1.24
C LEU A 741 -35.30 -6.54 -0.32
N GLY A 742 -34.98 -6.61 0.97
CA GLY A 742 -35.93 -7.07 1.99
C GLY A 742 -36.94 -5.97 2.30
N THR A 743 -38.24 -6.28 2.32
CA THR A 743 -39.26 -5.31 2.74
C THR A 743 -39.31 -5.19 4.27
N VAL A 744 -39.95 -4.14 4.79
CA VAL A 744 -40.23 -4.00 6.23
C VAL A 744 -41.23 -5.05 6.72
N TYR A 745 -42.06 -5.63 5.82
CA TYR A 745 -42.97 -6.71 6.17
C TYR A 745 -42.23 -8.03 6.43
N LYS A 746 -42.39 -8.55 7.65
CA LYS A 746 -41.86 -9.83 8.08
C LYS A 746 -43.00 -10.80 8.39
N VAL A 747 -42.92 -12.00 7.82
CA VAL A 747 -43.91 -13.06 8.04
C VAL A 747 -43.68 -13.70 9.40
N ASN A 748 -44.74 -13.86 10.17
CA ASN A 748 -44.75 -14.64 11.40
C ASN A 748 -45.90 -15.64 11.27
N GLU A 749 -45.57 -16.91 11.05
CA GLU A 749 -46.54 -18.00 10.94
C GLU A 749 -45.98 -19.26 11.61
N ALA A 750 -46.49 -19.55 12.80
CA ALA A 750 -46.06 -20.69 13.60
C ALA A 750 -46.40 -22.04 12.95
N ALA A 751 -47.47 -22.12 12.15
CA ALA A 751 -47.83 -23.32 11.40
C ALA A 751 -46.85 -23.68 10.27
N LEU A 752 -45.96 -22.75 9.90
CA LEU A 752 -44.96 -22.88 8.84
C LEU A 752 -43.51 -22.76 9.37
N ASP A 753 -43.34 -22.66 10.69
CA ASP A 753 -42.06 -22.36 11.38
C ASP A 753 -41.39 -21.04 10.92
N LEU A 754 -42.22 -20.06 10.52
CA LEU A 754 -41.74 -18.75 10.07
C LEU A 754 -41.75 -17.75 11.25
N ILE A 755 -40.57 -17.33 11.70
CA ILE A 755 -40.41 -16.37 12.80
C ILE A 755 -39.67 -15.13 12.27
N ALA A 756 -40.39 -14.02 12.14
CA ALA A 756 -39.91 -12.76 11.58
C ALA A 756 -39.21 -12.90 10.21
N GLU A 757 -39.68 -13.82 9.37
CA GLU A 757 -39.08 -14.16 8.08
C GLU A 757 -39.18 -13.00 7.09
N LYS A 758 -38.11 -12.71 6.35
CA LYS A 758 -38.02 -11.51 5.51
C LYS A 758 -38.70 -11.73 4.16
N THR A 759 -39.75 -10.97 3.88
CA THR A 759 -40.26 -10.86 2.50
C THR A 759 -39.29 -10.05 1.64
N THR A 760 -39.17 -10.41 0.36
CA THR A 760 -38.12 -9.90 -0.52
C THR A 760 -38.67 -9.52 -1.89
N ILE A 761 -38.16 -8.42 -2.44
CA ILE A 761 -38.47 -7.90 -3.77
C ILE A 761 -37.19 -7.93 -4.60
N GLU A 762 -37.21 -8.61 -5.74
CA GLU A 762 -36.19 -8.47 -6.78
C GLU A 762 -36.44 -7.17 -7.54
N VAL A 763 -35.49 -6.25 -7.45
CA VAL A 763 -35.41 -5.04 -8.26
C VAL A 763 -34.55 -5.33 -9.48
N SER A 764 -35.03 -4.96 -10.66
CA SER A 764 -34.32 -5.13 -11.94
C SER A 764 -34.61 -3.95 -12.86
N LYS A 765 -33.84 -3.80 -13.95
CA LYS A 765 -34.08 -2.78 -14.98
C LYS A 765 -34.49 -3.42 -16.30
N LYS A 766 -35.44 -2.80 -17.01
CA LYS A 766 -35.72 -3.11 -18.42
C LYS A 766 -34.63 -2.53 -19.33
N SER A 767 -34.62 -2.93 -20.60
CA SER A 767 -33.71 -2.40 -21.62
C SER A 767 -33.82 -0.89 -21.87
N ASN A 768 -34.91 -0.25 -21.45
CA ASN A 768 -35.10 1.21 -21.45
C ASN A 768 -34.76 1.88 -20.10
N GLY A 769 -34.05 1.17 -19.23
CA GLY A 769 -33.62 1.61 -17.90
C GLY A 769 -34.69 1.62 -16.81
N ASN A 770 -35.98 1.43 -17.16
CA ASN A 770 -37.10 1.54 -16.21
C ASN A 770 -37.06 0.42 -15.15
N LEU A 771 -37.21 0.79 -13.87
CA LEU A 771 -37.21 -0.12 -12.72
C LEU A 771 -38.45 -1.03 -12.67
N VAL A 772 -38.20 -2.30 -12.36
CA VAL A 772 -39.21 -3.34 -12.17
C VAL A 772 -39.03 -4.01 -10.82
N PHE A 773 -40.13 -4.18 -10.10
CA PHE A 773 -40.20 -4.77 -8.78
C PHE A 773 -40.97 -6.10 -8.86
N THR A 774 -40.34 -7.19 -8.44
CA THR A 774 -40.91 -8.55 -8.50
C THR A 774 -40.86 -9.21 -7.12
N PRO A 775 -42.00 -9.53 -6.48
CA PRO A 775 -42.01 -10.22 -5.19
C PRO A 775 -41.46 -11.65 -5.34
N LYS A 776 -40.63 -12.06 -4.38
CA LYS A 776 -40.08 -13.42 -4.29
C LYS A 776 -40.91 -14.29 -3.37
N ASN A 777 -41.05 -15.55 -3.73
CA ASN A 777 -41.60 -16.58 -2.85
C ASN A 777 -40.66 -16.85 -1.67
N ILE A 778 -41.23 -17.31 -0.56
CA ILE A 778 -40.52 -18.02 0.51
C ILE A 778 -40.85 -19.50 0.34
N GLU A 779 -39.82 -20.33 0.15
CA GLU A 779 -39.94 -21.72 -0.28
C GLU A 779 -39.22 -22.68 0.67
N LEU A 780 -39.89 -23.78 1.04
CA LEU A 780 -39.31 -24.90 1.79
C LEU A 780 -39.23 -26.12 0.87
N GLY A 781 -38.04 -26.37 0.32
CA GLY A 781 -37.83 -27.38 -0.71
C GLY A 781 -38.57 -27.01 -2.00
N LEU A 782 -39.62 -27.77 -2.35
CA LEU A 782 -40.48 -27.49 -3.51
C LEU A 782 -41.82 -26.83 -3.12
N THR A 783 -42.00 -26.45 -1.85
CA THR A 783 -43.27 -25.91 -1.34
C THR A 783 -43.19 -24.40 -1.15
N VAL A 784 -44.04 -23.64 -1.84
CA VAL A 784 -44.19 -22.20 -1.64
C VAL A 784 -44.97 -21.94 -0.34
N GLN A 785 -44.26 -21.64 0.75
CA GLN A 785 -44.84 -21.30 2.04
C GLN A 785 -45.44 -19.89 2.05
N VAL A 786 -44.81 -18.95 1.34
CA VAL A 786 -45.35 -17.60 1.13
C VAL A 786 -45.22 -17.25 -0.35
N GLU A 787 -46.34 -16.96 -0.97
CA GLU A 787 -46.47 -16.65 -2.39
C GLU A 787 -46.33 -15.13 -2.62
N GLY A 788 -45.39 -14.73 -3.48
CA GLY A 788 -45.27 -13.36 -3.96
C GLY A 788 -46.21 -13.09 -5.12
N ILE A 789 -47.24 -12.27 -4.92
CA ILE A 789 -48.31 -12.02 -5.90
C ILE A 789 -48.25 -10.58 -6.39
N THR A 790 -48.47 -10.36 -7.69
CA THR A 790 -48.69 -9.03 -8.27
C THR A 790 -50.09 -8.90 -8.85
N GLY A 791 -50.62 -7.67 -8.93
CA GLY A 791 -51.96 -7.42 -9.44
C GLY A 791 -52.16 -7.89 -10.88
N GLY A 792 -52.90 -8.98 -11.08
CA GLY A 792 -53.15 -9.60 -12.38
C GLY A 792 -51.95 -10.35 -12.98
N ASN A 793 -50.96 -10.76 -12.17
CA ASN A 793 -49.71 -11.41 -12.59
C ASN A 793 -48.83 -10.58 -13.56
N SER A 794 -49.01 -9.25 -13.55
CA SER A 794 -48.19 -8.30 -14.33
C SER A 794 -46.98 -7.79 -13.54
N SER A 795 -45.94 -7.35 -14.23
CA SER A 795 -44.83 -6.58 -13.64
C SER A 795 -45.33 -5.38 -12.83
N VAL A 796 -44.65 -5.01 -11.75
CA VAL A 796 -44.81 -3.73 -11.06
C VAL A 796 -43.69 -2.81 -11.51
N ASN A 797 -44.01 -1.69 -12.15
CA ASN A 797 -43.05 -0.76 -12.73
C ASN A 797 -43.13 0.62 -12.06
N VAL A 798 -42.05 1.38 -12.14
CA VAL A 798 -42.05 2.79 -11.75
C VAL A 798 -42.79 3.66 -12.78
N VAL A 799 -43.63 4.57 -12.29
CA VAL A 799 -44.30 5.60 -13.10
C VAL A 799 -43.38 6.81 -13.24
N ARG A 800 -42.94 7.09 -14.47
CA ARG A 800 -42.12 8.28 -14.79
C ARG A 800 -42.97 9.54 -14.94
N GLY A 801 -42.42 10.67 -14.55
CA GLY A 801 -43.04 11.99 -14.59
C GLY A 801 -42.44 12.90 -13.52
N ILE A 802 -42.50 14.22 -13.75
CA ILE A 802 -41.75 15.27 -13.02
C ILE A 802 -41.64 14.99 -11.51
N ASP A 803 -42.76 14.89 -10.80
CA ASP A 803 -42.80 14.64 -9.35
C ASP A 803 -43.31 13.24 -8.98
N LYS A 804 -43.44 12.31 -9.94
CA LYS A 804 -44.03 10.98 -9.68
C LYS A 804 -43.10 10.04 -8.94
N SER A 805 -41.82 10.06 -9.31
CA SER A 805 -40.81 9.09 -8.90
C SER A 805 -39.42 9.74 -8.87
N ASN A 806 -38.42 9.05 -8.33
CA ASN A 806 -37.16 9.68 -7.89
C ASN A 806 -37.38 10.86 -6.89
N TYR A 807 -38.49 10.86 -6.14
CA TYR A 807 -38.73 11.91 -5.16
C TYR A 807 -37.84 11.67 -3.93
N MET A 808 -36.88 12.57 -3.72
CA MET A 808 -35.75 12.36 -2.82
C MET A 808 -36.13 12.60 -1.35
N GLY A 809 -35.60 11.74 -0.48
CA GLY A 809 -35.69 11.86 0.97
C GLY A 809 -34.34 11.54 1.65
N PRO A 810 -34.28 11.66 2.99
CA PRO A 810 -33.07 11.42 3.76
C PRO A 810 -32.75 9.92 3.74
N ARG A 811 -31.70 9.55 2.99
CA ARG A 811 -31.37 8.14 2.68
C ARG A 811 -32.56 7.34 2.15
N ALA A 812 -33.43 8.02 1.40
CA ALA A 812 -34.64 7.42 0.86
C ALA A 812 -34.98 7.94 -0.53
N VAL A 813 -35.70 7.14 -1.31
CA VAL A 813 -36.34 7.56 -2.55
C VAL A 813 -37.77 7.05 -2.58
N ILE A 814 -38.69 7.90 -3.02
CA ILE A 814 -40.10 7.57 -3.26
C ILE A 814 -40.32 7.41 -4.77
N HIS A 815 -40.94 6.29 -5.13
CA HIS A 815 -41.38 5.96 -6.49
C HIS A 815 -42.86 5.68 -6.50
N GLN A 816 -43.58 6.26 -7.46
CA GLN A 816 -44.93 5.82 -7.77
C GLN A 816 -44.88 4.52 -8.57
N ILE A 817 -45.77 3.56 -8.26
CA ILE A 817 -45.86 2.28 -8.98
C ILE A 817 -47.22 2.07 -9.67
N ASP A 818 -47.16 1.46 -10.86
CA ASP A 818 -48.30 1.26 -11.77
C ASP A 818 -49.19 0.06 -11.45
N ASN A 819 -48.79 -0.75 -10.47
CA ASN A 819 -49.45 -1.97 -10.03
C ASN A 819 -49.09 -2.25 -8.56
N TYR A 820 -49.71 -3.23 -7.92
CA TYR A 820 -49.40 -3.61 -6.53
C TYR A 820 -48.76 -5.00 -6.46
N TYR A 821 -48.11 -5.28 -5.33
CA TYR A 821 -47.68 -6.62 -4.93
C TYR A 821 -48.09 -6.91 -3.49
N VAL A 822 -48.20 -8.20 -3.14
CA VAL A 822 -48.46 -8.69 -1.78
C VAL A 822 -47.79 -10.03 -1.54
N PHE A 823 -47.67 -10.42 -0.27
CA PHE A 823 -47.12 -11.70 0.16
C PHE A 823 -48.19 -12.50 0.89
N LYS A 824 -48.63 -13.61 0.29
CA LYS A 824 -49.73 -14.45 0.78
C LYS A 824 -49.17 -15.71 1.45
N VAL A 825 -49.51 -15.90 2.71
CA VAL A 825 -49.13 -17.10 3.48
C VAL A 825 -49.98 -18.29 3.02
N ASN A 826 -49.33 -19.38 2.62
CA ASN A 826 -49.98 -20.63 2.20
C ASN A 826 -49.96 -21.62 3.36
N LEU A 827 -50.99 -21.60 4.19
CA LEU A 827 -51.16 -22.56 5.28
C LEU A 827 -51.29 -24.00 4.74
N PRO A 828 -50.69 -25.00 5.42
CA PRO A 828 -50.93 -26.40 5.09
C PRO A 828 -52.40 -26.75 5.35
N LYS A 829 -52.99 -27.55 4.46
CA LYS A 829 -54.39 -28.01 4.55
C LYS A 829 -54.54 -29.21 5.49
#